data_AF-A0A5K1VN67-F1
#
_entry.id   AF-A0A5K1VN67-F1
#
_cell.length_a   1.000
_cell.length_b   1.000
_cell.length_c   1.000
_cell.angle_alpha   90.00
_cell.angle_beta   90.00
_cell.angle_gamma   90.00
#
_symmetry.space_group_name_H-M   'P 1'
#
loop_
_entity.id
_entity.type
_entity.pdbx_description
1 polymer ?
#
loop_
_entity_poly.entity_id
_entity_poly.type
_entity_poly.pdbx_seq_one_letter_code
_entity_poly.pdbx_strand_id
1 'polypeptide(L)'
;MSRVVVRFILNGQCVATKPLNSQDKLKTAREKIKEKMSDSQHFLTKEGDLIDKNDEECFNVGDVIDEKRVINIKGIEDKKEIRIKINDNIITTIEIDIKTPLSDVRKIVQNIPDSAYFYTLDNDKIERNTEEEFIVEDIINNEEINLKEEKENIPEINDITIGICLNGKPKIKKQFNKNISLSDVRKEIENEKEIPKDFSFEDQDGFKISSDDEQSSKLTSILHDNKINITTEVTDTSPNNIEVSLKDEKENTPEINDITIGICLNGKPMLKKQFNKNISLSDVRKEIERLQQIPKRFEFEDQDGFKISSDDEQSLQLTSILHDNKINITTLTEDIINNTLTNVSPNKTTTQCTPLINNCNYGFQNTSQNTTDVSEPNVPIEGSIRLESHENGKLKIYLYPNQPFNQKDENDAIGILVVGQTGSGKTTLLNSFVNALYGIKITDDFRYIIINEDNLEQRKDQSKSQTSEVTIYNIKRTKRTPPIKIIDTPGFGDTRGIAYDKKITEQIKEAFETKVLDLNAICFVAQSSNARLTLSQQYIFGNIINLFGKDVKKNFIAMLTFCDGKTPQVINALQSKECVFSTIIPEIDSPWYLKFNNSAIYDDNTEDEFTQMFWKLGMKNFDDFISKLVKLPRKSLEKSREVLKRRERIKARIEDLKTTLNSQLAKMNEIKQIYKQLNENREKVKKNENFTLTTQVEVQKRVNLQPGEYATNCNKCHKTCHYPCHVPFFISAFTNRFCTCIENKLCRVCGCHHTEHVNESCKYEYVIETKEETLEDVYKRYSEGKQGMASAESMLIRLEEDYYKIQMECYDQQQEIIDCVNTLSEIALNKKVTSSNEYLDMLIKTEIEEKKQGYEARVEGYKELKKTNEMIEDIMKNSTTKKSKEEINAEVKRRMKEEEKKTRVKTMRLLLGKTK
;
A
#
# COMPACT_ATOMS: atom_id res chain seq x y z
N MET A 1 -80.28 -9.67 11.58
CA MET A 1 -78.82 -9.60 11.79
C MET A 1 -78.32 -10.96 12.26
N SER A 2 -77.67 -11.74 11.39
CA SER A 2 -77.16 -13.05 11.77
C SER A 2 -75.89 -12.87 12.58
N ARG A 3 -75.93 -13.22 13.88
CA ARG A 3 -74.70 -13.49 14.63
C ARG A 3 -73.99 -14.66 13.96
N VAL A 4 -72.79 -14.42 13.48
CA VAL A 4 -71.92 -15.39 12.82
C VAL A 4 -70.69 -15.61 13.68
N VAL A 5 -70.34 -16.86 13.92
CA VAL A 5 -69.05 -17.21 14.53
C VAL A 5 -68.02 -17.21 13.40
N VAL A 6 -67.05 -16.31 13.49
CA VAL A 6 -66.03 -16.08 12.46
C VAL A 6 -64.69 -16.62 12.96
N ARG A 7 -63.99 -17.38 12.11
CA ARG A 7 -62.63 -17.83 12.34
C ARG A 7 -61.64 -16.91 11.64
N PHE A 8 -60.63 -16.43 12.36
CA PHE A 8 -59.56 -15.61 11.81
C PHE A 8 -58.33 -16.47 11.57
N ILE A 9 -57.85 -16.49 10.33
CA ILE A 9 -56.69 -17.29 9.90
C ILE A 9 -55.56 -16.35 9.49
N LEU A 10 -54.48 -16.32 10.25
CA LEU A 10 -53.26 -15.58 9.93
C LEU A 10 -52.25 -16.54 9.29
N ASN A 11 -51.80 -16.25 8.06
CA ASN A 11 -50.82 -17.06 7.33
C ASN A 11 -51.12 -18.58 7.36
N GLY A 12 -52.39 -18.95 7.26
CA GLY A 12 -52.85 -20.35 7.28
C GLY A 12 -53.11 -20.96 8.66
N GLN A 13 -52.83 -20.24 9.76
CA GLN A 13 -53.11 -20.70 11.14
C GLN A 13 -54.27 -19.94 11.79
N CYS A 14 -55.17 -20.67 12.47
CA CYS A 14 -56.31 -20.07 13.16
C CYS A 14 -55.86 -19.34 14.44
N VAL A 15 -55.97 -18.01 14.46
CA VAL A 15 -55.51 -17.17 15.59
C VAL A 15 -56.63 -16.77 16.55
N ALA A 16 -57.87 -16.71 16.07
CA ALA A 16 -59.02 -16.38 16.90
C ALA A 16 -60.32 -16.94 16.32
N THR A 17 -61.31 -17.15 17.19
CA THR A 17 -62.70 -17.44 16.79
C THR A 17 -63.61 -16.58 17.64
N LYS A 18 -64.39 -15.69 17.01
CA LYS A 18 -65.21 -14.70 17.71
C LYS A 18 -66.61 -14.60 17.13
N PRO A 19 -67.64 -14.39 17.95
CA PRO A 19 -68.97 -14.06 17.47
C PRO A 19 -69.01 -12.60 16.98
N LEU A 20 -69.40 -12.40 15.73
CA LEU A 20 -69.56 -11.11 15.06
C LEU A 20 -70.94 -10.98 14.43
N ASN A 21 -71.33 -9.76 14.11
CA ASN A 21 -72.46 -9.52 13.22
C ASN A 21 -71.94 -9.41 11.78
N SER A 22 -72.69 -9.95 10.81
CA SER A 22 -72.30 -9.83 9.40
C SER A 22 -72.25 -8.38 8.89
N GLN A 23 -72.89 -7.45 9.61
CA GLN A 23 -72.88 -6.01 9.32
C GLN A 23 -71.84 -5.23 10.17
N ASP A 24 -71.08 -5.90 11.05
CA ASP A 24 -69.98 -5.23 11.75
C ASP A 24 -68.91 -4.81 10.73
N LYS A 25 -68.31 -3.63 10.91
CA LYS A 25 -67.18 -3.18 10.10
C LYS A 25 -65.93 -4.00 10.39
N LEU A 26 -65.02 -4.14 9.42
CA LEU A 26 -63.75 -4.83 9.66
C LEU A 26 -62.92 -4.16 10.76
N LYS A 27 -63.00 -2.83 10.88
CA LYS A 27 -62.41 -2.10 12.02
C LYS A 27 -62.90 -2.61 13.38
N THR A 28 -64.20 -2.93 13.49
CA THR A 28 -64.78 -3.52 14.71
C THR A 28 -64.31 -4.96 14.92
N ALA A 29 -64.11 -5.72 13.84
CA ALA A 29 -63.54 -7.06 13.90
C ALA A 29 -62.09 -7.02 14.40
N ARG A 30 -61.27 -6.08 13.90
CA ARG A 30 -59.88 -5.85 14.33
C ARG A 30 -59.79 -5.55 15.82
N GLU A 31 -60.59 -4.62 16.34
CA GLU A 31 -60.61 -4.30 17.77
C GLU A 31 -60.90 -5.52 18.66
N LYS A 32 -61.78 -6.43 18.20
CA LYS A 32 -62.11 -7.66 18.94
C LYS A 32 -61.01 -8.72 18.93
N ILE A 33 -60.01 -8.60 18.05
CA ILE A 33 -58.86 -9.51 17.95
C ILE A 33 -57.52 -8.80 18.09
N LYS A 34 -57.50 -7.55 18.57
CA LYS A 34 -56.27 -6.72 18.65
C LYS A 34 -55.13 -7.34 19.45
N GLU A 35 -55.43 -8.19 20.43
CA GLU A 35 -54.42 -8.94 21.19
C GLU A 35 -53.81 -10.11 20.42
N LYS A 36 -54.37 -10.45 19.24
CA LYS A 36 -54.01 -11.60 18.39
C LYS A 36 -53.64 -11.19 16.97
N MET A 37 -53.60 -9.89 16.67
CA MET A 37 -53.34 -9.34 15.35
C MET A 37 -52.55 -8.03 15.48
N SER A 38 -51.44 -7.87 14.74
CA SER A 38 -50.64 -6.64 14.76
C SER A 38 -51.20 -5.58 13.81
N ASP A 39 -50.76 -4.33 13.98
CA ASP A 39 -51.11 -3.22 13.09
C ASP A 39 -50.52 -3.33 11.69
N SER A 40 -49.46 -4.14 11.52
CA SER A 40 -48.82 -4.45 10.23
C SER A 40 -49.47 -5.61 9.46
N GLN A 41 -50.47 -6.27 10.05
CA GLN A 41 -51.23 -7.35 9.42
C GLN A 41 -52.50 -6.81 8.76
N HIS A 42 -52.86 -7.37 7.61
CA HIS A 42 -53.98 -6.90 6.79
C HIS A 42 -55.04 -8.00 6.60
N PHE A 43 -56.32 -7.62 6.64
CA PHE A 43 -57.40 -8.52 6.19
C PHE A 43 -57.30 -8.73 4.68
N LEU A 44 -57.76 -9.89 4.22
CA LEU A 44 -57.89 -10.18 2.79
C LEU A 44 -59.35 -10.17 2.37
N THR A 45 -59.63 -9.80 1.12
CA THR A 45 -60.94 -10.04 0.48
C THR A 45 -61.18 -11.54 0.27
N LYS A 46 -62.39 -11.92 -0.19
CA LYS A 46 -62.71 -13.32 -0.55
C LYS A 46 -61.82 -13.84 -1.67
N GLU A 47 -61.44 -12.95 -2.58
CA GLU A 47 -60.57 -13.20 -3.72
C GLU A 47 -59.08 -13.23 -3.33
N GLY A 48 -58.74 -12.86 -2.09
CA GLY A 48 -57.39 -12.90 -1.54
C GLY A 48 -56.59 -11.61 -1.68
N ASP A 49 -57.23 -10.50 -2.05
CA ASP A 49 -56.60 -9.18 -2.17
C ASP A 49 -56.42 -8.51 -0.80
N LEU A 50 -55.33 -7.75 -0.63
CA LEU A 50 -55.06 -7.02 0.61
C LEU A 50 -56.02 -5.86 0.80
N ILE A 51 -56.61 -5.76 1.99
CA ILE A 51 -57.41 -4.60 2.43
C ILE A 51 -56.49 -3.66 3.22
N ASP A 52 -56.30 -2.44 2.74
CA ASP A 52 -55.57 -1.41 3.47
C ASP A 52 -56.29 -1.10 4.80
N LYS A 53 -55.52 -0.85 5.86
CA LYS A 53 -56.07 -0.54 7.18
C LYS A 53 -57.00 0.70 7.15
N ASN A 54 -56.71 1.66 6.28
CA ASN A 54 -57.53 2.87 6.10
C ASN A 54 -58.88 2.57 5.44
N ASP A 55 -58.99 1.46 4.71
CA ASP A 55 -60.19 1.06 3.98
C ASP A 55 -61.08 0.10 4.78
N GLU A 56 -60.68 -0.31 5.99
CA GLU A 56 -61.45 -1.26 6.84
C GLU A 56 -62.84 -0.75 7.26
N GLU A 57 -63.09 0.56 7.18
CA GLU A 57 -64.41 1.15 7.40
C GLU A 57 -65.34 0.99 6.19
N CYS A 58 -64.80 0.72 5.01
CA CYS A 58 -65.54 0.51 3.77
C CYS A 58 -66.09 -0.92 3.65
N PHE A 59 -65.56 -1.89 4.41
CA PHE A 59 -65.96 -3.29 4.35
C PHE A 59 -66.69 -3.76 5.61
N ASN A 60 -67.71 -4.60 5.43
CA ASN A 60 -68.36 -5.34 6.52
C ASN A 60 -67.84 -6.77 6.60
N VAL A 61 -67.99 -7.41 7.76
CA VAL A 61 -67.61 -8.81 7.99
C VAL A 61 -68.25 -9.75 6.96
N GLY A 62 -69.51 -9.52 6.57
CA GLY A 62 -70.22 -10.31 5.56
C GLY A 62 -69.62 -10.22 4.14
N ASP A 63 -68.93 -9.12 3.85
CA ASP A 63 -68.32 -8.88 2.54
C ASP A 63 -67.07 -9.76 2.38
N VAL A 64 -66.39 -10.06 3.49
CA VAL A 64 -65.10 -10.75 3.52
C VAL A 64 -65.19 -12.24 3.89
N ILE A 65 -66.15 -12.66 4.72
CA ILE A 65 -66.24 -14.07 5.13
C ILE A 65 -66.65 -15.00 3.98
N ASP A 66 -65.98 -16.15 3.87
CA ASP A 66 -66.38 -17.22 2.94
C ASP A 66 -67.54 -18.10 3.50
N GLU A 67 -67.95 -19.11 2.74
CA GLU A 67 -68.99 -20.08 3.16
C GLU A 67 -68.64 -20.83 4.46
N LYS A 68 -67.34 -20.93 4.78
CA LYS A 68 -66.79 -21.54 6.00
C LYS A 68 -66.67 -20.53 7.15
N ARG A 69 -67.11 -19.28 6.94
CA ARG A 69 -67.04 -18.17 7.90
C ARG A 69 -65.62 -17.84 8.35
N VAL A 70 -64.68 -17.87 7.40
CA VAL A 70 -63.28 -17.55 7.62
C VAL A 70 -62.96 -16.14 7.12
N ILE A 71 -62.20 -15.39 7.91
CA ILE A 71 -61.49 -14.19 7.46
C ILE A 71 -60.00 -14.52 7.43
N ASN A 72 -59.39 -14.38 6.25
CA ASN A 72 -57.95 -14.55 6.09
C ASN A 72 -57.24 -13.23 6.40
N ILE A 73 -56.12 -13.34 7.11
CA ILE A 73 -55.22 -12.27 7.48
C ILE A 73 -53.85 -12.63 6.93
N LYS A 74 -53.20 -11.67 6.29
CA LYS A 74 -51.83 -11.80 5.80
C LYS A 74 -50.93 -10.84 6.54
N GLY A 75 -49.86 -11.35 7.13
CA GLY A 75 -48.76 -10.51 7.57
C GLY A 75 -47.91 -10.14 6.36
N ILE A 76 -47.63 -8.86 6.14
CA ILE A 76 -46.51 -8.46 5.29
C ILE A 76 -45.27 -8.62 6.17
N GLU A 77 -44.81 -9.86 6.31
CA GLU A 77 -43.62 -10.16 7.10
C GLU A 77 -42.38 -9.84 6.27
N ASP A 78 -41.95 -8.57 6.26
CA ASP A 78 -40.52 -8.24 6.04
C ASP A 78 -39.79 -8.47 7.38
N LYS A 79 -39.91 -9.68 7.91
CA LYS A 79 -39.10 -10.12 9.02
C LYS A 79 -37.68 -10.30 8.49
N LYS A 80 -36.75 -9.54 9.04
CA LYS A 80 -35.33 -9.72 8.75
C LYS A 80 -34.68 -10.38 9.95
N GLU A 81 -33.74 -11.26 9.66
CA GLU A 81 -32.82 -11.79 10.66
C GLU A 81 -31.85 -10.65 11.01
N ILE A 82 -31.98 -10.11 12.22
CA ILE A 82 -31.27 -8.92 12.68
C ILE A 82 -30.34 -9.31 13.82
N ARG A 83 -29.06 -9.01 13.65
CA ARG A 83 -28.03 -9.23 14.66
C ARG A 83 -27.97 -8.03 15.60
N ILE A 84 -28.23 -8.27 16.88
CA ILE A 84 -28.14 -7.25 17.92
C ILE A 84 -26.74 -7.32 18.52
N LYS A 85 -26.02 -6.21 18.52
CA LYS A 85 -24.68 -6.08 19.07
C LYS A 85 -24.65 -5.12 20.26
N ILE A 86 -23.82 -5.43 21.24
CA ILE A 86 -23.44 -4.50 22.31
C ILE A 86 -21.92 -4.34 22.28
N ASN A 87 -21.42 -3.11 22.16
CA ASN A 87 -19.99 -2.82 22.08
C ASN A 87 -19.27 -3.72 21.06
N ASP A 88 -19.84 -3.82 19.85
CA ASP A 88 -19.42 -4.65 18.72
C ASP A 88 -19.47 -6.18 18.90
N ASN A 89 -19.93 -6.67 20.06
CA ASN A 89 -20.16 -8.10 20.30
C ASN A 89 -21.61 -8.48 20.01
N ILE A 90 -21.83 -9.51 19.18
CA ILE A 90 -23.18 -10.02 18.88
C ILE A 90 -23.74 -10.69 20.14
N ILE A 91 -24.83 -10.15 20.68
CA ILE A 91 -25.51 -10.72 21.84
C ILE A 91 -26.60 -11.71 21.44
N THR A 92 -27.29 -11.46 20.33
CA THR A 92 -28.33 -12.33 19.80
C THR A 92 -28.60 -12.01 18.34
N THR A 93 -29.32 -12.92 17.69
CA THR A 93 -29.90 -12.71 16.38
C THR A 93 -31.39 -12.98 16.49
N ILE A 94 -32.22 -12.03 16.06
CA ILE A 94 -33.69 -12.12 16.15
C ILE A 94 -34.31 -11.93 14.78
N GLU A 95 -35.39 -12.66 14.51
CA GLU A 95 -36.23 -12.41 13.35
C GLU A 95 -37.31 -11.40 13.74
N ILE A 96 -37.23 -10.17 13.25
CA ILE A 96 -38.11 -9.08 13.68
C ILE A 96 -38.54 -8.22 12.49
N ASP A 97 -39.78 -7.73 12.53
CA ASP A 97 -40.33 -6.82 11.53
C ASP A 97 -39.56 -5.49 11.62
N ILE A 98 -39.05 -5.00 10.49
CA ILE A 98 -38.29 -3.73 10.43
C ILE A 98 -39.10 -2.52 10.88
N LYS A 99 -40.44 -2.61 10.96
CA LYS A 99 -41.31 -1.58 11.52
C LYS A 99 -41.55 -1.70 13.03
N THR A 100 -40.88 -2.64 13.71
CA THR A 100 -41.04 -2.82 15.15
C THR A 100 -40.43 -1.64 15.91
N PRO A 101 -41.15 -1.01 16.88
CA PRO A 101 -40.59 0.04 17.73
C PRO A 101 -39.39 -0.45 18.54
N LEU A 102 -38.39 0.41 18.78
CA LEU A 102 -37.18 0.01 19.52
C LEU A 102 -37.49 -0.37 20.98
N SER A 103 -38.51 0.25 21.57
CA SER A 103 -39.01 -0.12 22.90
C SER A 103 -39.49 -1.58 22.96
N ASP A 104 -40.03 -2.11 21.87
CA ASP A 104 -40.47 -3.50 21.77
C ASP A 104 -39.30 -4.43 21.46
N VAL A 105 -38.31 -3.98 20.66
CA VAL A 105 -37.04 -4.71 20.47
C VAL A 105 -36.37 -4.95 21.82
N ARG A 106 -36.32 -3.94 22.69
CA ARG A 106 -35.75 -4.06 24.03
C ARG A 106 -36.51 -5.05 24.92
N LYS A 107 -37.84 -5.13 24.79
CA LYS A 107 -38.66 -6.13 25.51
C LYS A 107 -38.44 -7.55 24.97
N ILE A 108 -38.27 -7.68 23.65
CA ILE A 108 -38.05 -8.97 22.96
C ILE A 108 -36.66 -9.52 23.32
N VAL A 109 -35.64 -8.67 23.35
CA VAL A 109 -34.27 -9.06 23.67
C VAL A 109 -33.99 -8.81 25.15
N GLN A 110 -34.37 -9.78 25.98
CA GLN A 110 -34.20 -9.72 27.45
C GLN A 110 -32.74 -9.57 27.92
N ASN A 111 -31.77 -9.78 27.03
CA ASN A 111 -30.33 -9.68 27.31
C ASN A 111 -29.73 -8.29 27.02
N ILE A 112 -30.54 -7.28 26.65
CA ILE A 112 -30.05 -5.91 26.57
C ILE A 112 -30.02 -5.30 27.98
N PRO A 113 -28.84 -4.98 28.54
CA PRO A 113 -28.75 -4.37 29.86
C PRO A 113 -29.27 -2.94 29.86
N ASP A 114 -29.66 -2.49 31.04
CA ASP A 114 -30.23 -1.17 31.27
C ASP A 114 -29.26 -0.01 30.99
N SER A 115 -27.95 -0.29 31.03
CA SER A 115 -26.87 0.63 30.68
C SER A 115 -26.64 0.76 29.17
N ALA A 116 -27.24 -0.10 28.34
CA ALA A 116 -27.06 -0.08 26.89
C ALA A 116 -28.11 0.79 26.19
N TYR A 117 -27.67 1.68 25.30
CA TYR A 117 -28.53 2.57 24.51
C TYR A 117 -28.49 2.22 23.02
N PHE A 118 -29.60 2.44 22.32
CA PHE A 118 -29.65 2.42 20.86
C PHE A 118 -29.03 3.70 20.29
N TYR A 119 -28.46 3.58 19.09
CA TYR A 119 -27.87 4.71 18.37
C TYR A 119 -28.48 4.80 16.97
N THR A 120 -28.65 6.02 16.48
CA THR A 120 -29.05 6.27 15.08
C THR A 120 -27.92 5.92 14.11
N LEU A 121 -28.21 5.86 12.81
CA LEU A 121 -27.18 5.68 11.77
C LEU A 121 -26.12 6.80 11.76
N ASP A 122 -26.46 7.99 12.25
CA ASP A 122 -25.56 9.13 12.42
C ASP A 122 -24.81 9.09 13.77
N ASN A 123 -24.96 8.00 14.54
CA ASN A 123 -24.30 7.74 15.82
C ASN A 123 -24.80 8.64 16.97
N ASP A 124 -26.03 9.17 16.86
CA ASP A 124 -26.69 9.89 17.95
C ASP A 124 -27.33 8.92 18.94
N LYS A 125 -27.20 9.20 20.24
CA LYS A 125 -27.81 8.41 21.31
C LYS A 125 -29.33 8.60 21.31
N ILE A 126 -30.08 7.50 21.29
CA ILE A 126 -31.53 7.51 21.48
C ILE A 126 -31.83 7.41 22.97
N GLU A 127 -32.44 8.44 23.53
CA GLU A 127 -32.83 8.47 24.95
C GLU A 127 -33.95 7.46 25.21
N ARG A 128 -33.90 6.80 26.37
CA ARG A 128 -34.83 5.71 26.76
C ARG A 128 -36.31 6.07 26.64
N ASN A 129 -36.66 7.30 27.01
CA ASN A 129 -38.02 7.81 26.95
C ASN A 129 -38.51 8.13 25.52
N THR A 130 -37.61 8.07 24.54
CA THR A 130 -37.92 8.31 23.12
C THR A 130 -37.85 7.04 22.27
N GLU A 131 -37.47 5.87 22.82
CA GLU A 131 -37.36 4.61 22.07
C GLU A 131 -38.68 4.16 21.40
N GLU A 132 -39.83 4.61 21.89
CA GLU A 132 -41.14 4.35 21.28
C GLU A 132 -41.39 5.15 19.99
N GLU A 133 -40.62 6.23 19.77
CA GLU A 133 -40.72 7.09 18.59
C GLU A 133 -39.89 6.60 17.40
N PHE A 134 -39.01 5.62 17.62
CA PHE A 134 -38.11 5.05 16.62
C PHE A 134 -38.47 3.60 16.31
N ILE A 135 -38.28 3.19 15.06
CA ILE A 135 -38.44 1.81 14.60
C ILE A 135 -37.09 1.20 14.21
N VAL A 136 -37.03 -0.14 14.12
CA VAL A 136 -35.84 -0.88 13.68
C VAL A 136 -35.25 -0.34 12.37
N GLU A 137 -36.11 0.02 11.41
CA GLU A 137 -35.70 0.60 10.11
C GLU A 137 -34.89 1.90 10.25
N ASP A 138 -35.06 2.65 11.34
CA ASP A 138 -34.37 3.93 11.55
C ASP A 138 -32.89 3.76 11.94
N ILE A 139 -32.51 2.60 12.47
CA ILE A 139 -31.17 2.36 13.04
C ILE A 139 -30.44 1.15 12.45
N ILE A 140 -31.14 0.30 11.70
CA ILE A 140 -30.58 -0.93 11.15
C ILE A 140 -29.56 -0.63 10.03
N ASN A 141 -28.36 -1.21 10.16
CA ASN A 141 -27.31 -1.13 9.14
C ASN A 141 -26.81 -2.55 8.80
N ASN A 142 -26.91 -2.95 7.54
CA ASN A 142 -26.50 -4.29 7.08
C ASN A 142 -27.04 -5.45 7.95
N GLU A 143 -28.31 -5.37 8.33
CA GLU A 143 -28.99 -6.37 9.18
C GLU A 143 -28.41 -6.45 10.60
N GLU A 144 -27.79 -5.38 11.07
CA GLU A 144 -27.25 -5.26 12.42
C GLU A 144 -27.81 -4.01 13.14
N ILE A 145 -28.10 -4.15 14.44
CA ILE A 145 -28.42 -3.05 15.35
C ILE A 145 -27.30 -2.98 16.39
N ASN A 146 -26.65 -1.82 16.50
CA ASN A 146 -25.57 -1.60 17.45
C ASN A 146 -26.07 -0.82 18.66
N LEU A 147 -25.88 -1.40 19.84
CA LEU A 147 -26.02 -0.74 21.12
C LEU A 147 -24.64 -0.53 21.74
N LYS A 148 -24.52 0.49 22.59
CA LYS A 148 -23.33 0.69 23.42
C LYS A 148 -23.74 0.75 24.88
N GLU A 149 -23.05 -0.02 25.72
CA GLU A 149 -23.19 0.08 27.17
C GLU A 149 -22.42 1.31 27.66
N GLU A 150 -23.11 2.21 28.34
CA GLU A 150 -22.46 3.16 29.24
C GLU A 150 -21.99 2.37 30.46
N LYS A 151 -20.68 2.09 30.52
CA LYS A 151 -20.07 1.49 31.70
C LYS A 151 -20.43 2.33 32.92
N GLU A 152 -21.03 1.73 33.94
CA GLU A 152 -20.81 2.18 35.31
C GLU A 152 -19.30 2.31 35.48
N ASN A 153 -18.87 3.49 35.92
CA ASN A 153 -17.48 3.92 36.04
C ASN A 153 -16.51 2.78 36.40
N ILE A 154 -15.89 2.22 35.36
CA ILE A 154 -14.58 1.58 35.43
C ILE A 154 -13.79 2.20 34.27
N PRO A 155 -12.73 2.97 34.57
CA PRO A 155 -12.08 3.83 33.59
C PRO A 155 -11.47 3.01 32.46
N GLU A 156 -11.91 3.27 31.23
CA GLU A 156 -11.00 3.17 30.10
C GLU A 156 -9.82 4.09 30.39
N ILE A 157 -8.60 3.56 30.30
CA ILE A 157 -7.36 4.33 30.43
C ILE A 157 -7.29 5.29 29.25
N ASN A 158 -8.01 6.40 29.37
CA ASN A 158 -7.86 7.63 28.60
C ASN A 158 -6.91 8.59 29.32
N ASP A 159 -6.23 8.11 30.35
CA ASP A 159 -5.28 8.88 31.12
C ASP A 159 -3.93 8.93 30.40
N ILE A 160 -3.47 10.14 30.10
CA ILE A 160 -2.16 10.43 29.52
C ILE A 160 -1.27 11.08 30.57
N THR A 161 -0.02 10.65 30.64
CA THR A 161 1.01 11.36 31.41
C THR A 161 1.51 12.53 30.58
N ILE A 162 1.37 13.74 31.11
CA ILE A 162 1.71 14.99 30.43
C ILE A 162 2.84 15.67 31.19
N GLY A 163 3.85 16.15 30.46
CA GLY A 163 4.88 17.02 31.01
C GLY A 163 4.43 18.49 31.03
N ILE A 164 4.37 19.08 32.22
CA ILE A 164 4.03 20.50 32.39
C ILE A 164 5.33 21.30 32.40
N CYS A 165 5.44 22.25 31.46
CA CYS A 165 6.62 23.08 31.28
C CYS A 165 6.29 24.53 31.65
N LEU A 166 7.06 25.12 32.57
CA LEU A 166 6.93 26.52 32.95
C LEU A 166 7.98 27.35 32.21
N ASN A 167 7.56 28.34 31.41
CA ASN A 167 8.43 29.15 30.54
C ASN A 167 9.37 28.28 29.69
N GLY A 168 8.83 27.22 29.09
CA GLY A 168 9.57 26.26 28.25
C GLY A 168 10.47 25.27 29.00
N LYS A 169 10.57 25.34 30.33
CA LYS A 169 11.37 24.40 31.16
C LYS A 169 10.47 23.33 31.79
N PRO A 170 10.76 22.03 31.63
CA PRO A 170 10.00 20.96 32.27
C PRO A 170 10.01 21.11 33.80
N LYS A 171 8.84 21.02 34.44
CA LYS A 171 8.69 21.06 35.90
C LYS A 171 8.24 19.72 36.44
N ILE A 172 7.01 19.35 36.11
CA ILE A 172 6.37 18.16 36.67
C ILE A 172 5.76 17.30 35.56
N LYS A 173 5.53 16.02 35.85
CA LYS A 173 4.71 15.14 35.02
C LYS A 173 3.48 14.76 35.79
N LYS A 174 2.30 14.90 35.19
CA LYS A 174 1.03 14.58 35.84
C LYS A 174 0.12 13.83 34.88
N GLN A 175 -0.66 12.92 35.43
CA GLN A 175 -1.55 12.07 34.65
C GLN A 175 -2.93 12.71 34.61
N PHE A 176 -3.46 12.90 33.40
CA PHE A 176 -4.77 13.52 33.18
C PHE A 176 -5.58 12.72 32.17
N ASN A 177 -6.90 12.73 32.33
CA ASN A 177 -7.80 12.23 31.30
C ASN A 177 -7.71 13.11 30.03
N LYS A 178 -7.55 12.51 28.85
CA LYS A 178 -7.47 13.23 27.54
C LYS A 178 -8.61 14.23 27.30
N ASN A 179 -9.78 14.04 27.93
CA ASN A 179 -10.96 14.87 27.72
C ASN A 179 -11.23 15.89 28.84
N ILE A 180 -10.32 16.04 29.83
CA ILE A 180 -10.45 17.00 30.93
C ILE A 180 -10.49 18.45 30.43
N SER A 181 -11.26 19.31 31.12
CA SER A 181 -11.28 20.76 30.85
C SER A 181 -9.98 21.42 31.34
N LEU A 182 -9.55 22.52 30.70
CA LEU A 182 -8.36 23.26 31.17
C LEU A 182 -8.56 23.83 32.58
N SER A 183 -9.79 24.21 32.93
CA SER A 183 -10.13 24.70 34.26
C SER A 183 -9.92 23.64 35.37
N ASP A 184 -10.13 22.36 35.05
CA ASP A 184 -9.90 21.27 36.01
C ASP A 184 -8.42 20.86 36.04
N VAL A 185 -7.71 20.91 34.90
CA VAL A 185 -6.24 20.77 34.86
C VAL A 185 -5.60 21.83 35.74
N ARG A 186 -6.04 23.09 35.65
CA ARG A 186 -5.56 24.21 36.47
C ARG A 186 -5.65 23.91 37.96
N LYS A 187 -6.82 23.49 38.45
CA LYS A 187 -7.02 23.14 39.87
C LYS A 187 -6.05 22.06 40.34
N GLU A 188 -5.73 21.11 39.47
CA GLU A 188 -4.79 20.05 39.82
C GLU A 188 -3.34 20.51 39.86
N ILE A 189 -2.93 21.47 39.03
CA ILE A 189 -1.53 21.91 38.94
C ILE A 189 -1.21 23.12 39.82
N GLU A 190 -2.19 23.97 40.15
CA GLU A 190 -2.04 25.08 41.10
C GLU A 190 -1.71 24.63 42.53
N ASN A 191 -1.99 23.36 42.85
CA ASN A 191 -1.67 22.75 44.12
C ASN A 191 -0.25 22.17 44.18
N GLU A 192 0.48 22.17 43.06
CA GLU A 192 1.84 21.63 42.97
C GLU A 192 2.87 22.70 43.38
N LYS A 193 3.78 22.35 44.29
CA LYS A 193 4.73 23.31 44.89
C LYS A 193 5.68 23.97 43.88
N GLU A 194 5.89 23.35 42.72
CA GLU A 194 6.80 23.81 41.66
C GLU A 194 6.14 24.71 40.61
N ILE A 195 4.82 24.93 40.73
CA ILE A 195 4.01 25.71 39.81
C ILE A 195 3.48 26.95 40.54
N PRO A 196 3.78 28.17 40.08
CA PRO A 196 3.21 29.40 40.64
C PRO A 196 1.68 29.40 40.50
N LYS A 197 0.94 30.16 41.31
CA LYS A 197 -0.54 30.16 41.23
C LYS A 197 -1.09 31.05 40.10
N ASP A 198 -0.27 31.93 39.58
CA ASP A 198 -0.59 33.00 38.63
C ASP A 198 -0.12 32.69 37.21
N PHE A 199 -0.09 31.41 36.82
CA PHE A 199 0.27 31.02 35.45
C PHE A 199 -0.90 31.14 34.48
N SER A 200 -0.60 31.29 33.19
CA SER A 200 -1.51 31.14 32.05
C SER A 200 -1.12 29.92 31.22
N PHE A 201 -2.10 29.22 30.63
CA PHE A 201 -1.83 28.20 29.62
C PHE A 201 -1.46 28.85 28.29
N GLU A 202 -0.63 28.18 27.50
CA GLU A 202 -0.35 28.56 26.12
C GLU A 202 -0.96 27.55 25.16
N ASP A 203 -1.49 28.04 24.03
CA ASP A 203 -1.88 27.20 22.91
C ASP A 203 -0.68 26.70 22.09
N GLN A 204 -0.94 25.95 21.02
CA GLN A 204 0.10 25.37 20.17
C GLN A 204 0.95 26.41 19.43
N ASP A 205 0.43 27.64 19.29
CA ASP A 205 1.11 28.75 18.63
C ASP A 205 1.81 29.69 19.64
N GLY A 206 1.74 29.38 20.94
CA GLY A 206 2.38 30.13 22.02
C GLY A 206 1.58 31.34 22.53
N PHE A 207 0.28 31.43 22.20
CA PHE A 207 -0.59 32.49 22.71
C PHE A 207 -1.20 32.10 24.06
N LYS A 208 -1.28 33.07 24.98
CA LYS A 208 -1.90 32.88 26.30
C LYS A 208 -3.40 32.67 26.16
N ILE A 209 -3.92 31.64 26.85
CA ILE A 209 -5.35 31.36 26.96
C ILE A 209 -5.91 32.15 28.14
N SER A 210 -7.01 32.87 27.89
CA SER A 210 -7.75 33.62 28.93
C SER A 210 -8.40 32.66 29.93
N SER A 211 -8.47 33.05 31.20
CA SER A 211 -9.13 32.25 32.26
C SER A 211 -10.60 31.96 31.96
N ASP A 212 -11.27 32.84 31.20
CA ASP A 212 -12.68 32.68 30.83
C ASP A 212 -12.90 31.55 29.79
N ASP A 213 -11.88 31.25 29.00
CA ASP A 213 -11.93 30.23 27.93
C ASP A 213 -11.51 28.84 28.42
N GLU A 214 -10.97 28.73 29.63
CA GLU A 214 -10.47 27.46 30.20
C GLU A 214 -11.59 26.45 30.51
N GLN A 215 -12.83 26.91 30.71
CA GLN A 215 -13.97 26.02 30.95
C GLN A 215 -14.50 25.37 29.67
N SER A 216 -14.45 26.08 28.54
CA SER A 216 -14.90 25.58 27.23
C SER A 216 -13.81 24.83 26.47
N SER A 217 -12.53 25.06 26.85
CA SER A 217 -11.36 24.45 26.24
C SER A 217 -10.96 23.13 26.92
N LYS A 218 -10.47 22.17 26.13
CA LYS A 218 -10.03 20.84 26.61
C LYS A 218 -8.52 20.74 26.60
N LEU A 219 -7.95 19.88 27.45
CA LEU A 219 -6.52 19.60 27.47
C LEU A 219 -5.94 19.24 26.08
N THR A 220 -6.69 18.51 25.26
CA THR A 220 -6.29 18.14 23.90
C THR A 220 -6.09 19.32 22.95
N SER A 221 -6.65 20.50 23.23
CA SER A 221 -6.47 21.68 22.37
C SER A 221 -5.10 22.34 22.52
N ILE A 222 -4.39 22.08 23.62
CA ILE A 222 -3.07 22.68 23.91
C ILE A 222 -1.95 21.64 24.04
N LEU A 223 -2.31 20.35 23.95
CA LEU A 223 -1.37 19.25 24.12
C LEU A 223 -0.52 19.07 22.86
N HIS A 224 0.80 19.16 23.01
CA HIS A 224 1.77 18.88 21.94
C HIS A 224 2.87 17.96 22.48
N ASP A 225 3.15 16.85 21.79
CA ASP A 225 4.14 15.83 22.22
C ASP A 225 4.01 15.37 23.69
N ASN A 226 2.76 15.21 24.17
CA ASN A 226 2.44 14.93 25.57
C ASN A 226 3.00 15.96 26.57
N LYS A 227 3.09 17.23 26.16
CA LYS A 227 3.47 18.35 27.02
C LYS A 227 2.52 19.52 26.85
N ILE A 228 2.43 20.34 27.90
CA ILE A 228 1.76 21.64 27.87
C ILE A 228 2.71 22.71 28.41
N ASN A 229 2.66 23.90 27.81
CA ASN A 229 3.41 25.07 28.29
C ASN A 229 2.50 25.97 29.11
N ILE A 230 3.03 26.43 30.23
CA ILE A 230 2.44 27.47 31.07
C ILE A 230 3.46 28.59 31.28
N THR A 231 2.98 29.82 31.40
CA THR A 231 3.84 30.99 31.64
C THR A 231 3.32 31.87 32.75
N THR A 232 4.22 32.55 33.44
CA THR A 232 3.90 33.51 34.51
C THR A 232 4.44 34.87 34.10
N GLU A 233 3.73 35.94 34.41
CA GLU A 233 4.21 37.29 34.13
C GLU A 233 5.38 37.63 35.05
N VAL A 234 6.61 37.57 34.52
CA VAL A 234 7.76 38.17 35.17
C VAL A 234 8.12 39.43 34.40
N THR A 235 7.83 40.56 35.04
CA THR A 235 8.29 41.89 34.65
C THR A 235 9.79 41.89 34.41
N ASP A 236 10.20 42.41 33.26
CA ASP A 236 11.59 42.67 32.88
C ASP A 236 12.41 43.26 34.03
N THR A 237 13.53 42.62 34.37
CA THR A 237 14.82 43.29 34.61
C THR A 237 15.96 42.25 34.71
N SER A 238 16.99 42.44 33.90
CA SER A 238 18.31 41.80 33.96
C SER A 238 19.27 42.73 34.74
N PRO A 239 20.51 42.34 35.16
CA PRO A 239 21.09 41.03 35.54
C PRO A 239 21.81 41.11 36.93
N ASN A 240 22.16 39.96 37.54
CA ASN A 240 23.50 39.65 38.11
C ASN A 240 23.48 38.55 39.20
N ASN A 241 24.48 37.66 39.06
CA ASN A 241 25.21 36.85 40.04
C ASN A 241 24.65 36.65 41.45
N ILE A 242 24.59 35.39 41.89
CA ILE A 242 25.27 34.87 43.11
C ILE A 242 25.24 33.33 43.07
N GLU A 243 26.42 32.72 43.07
CA GLU A 243 26.64 31.33 43.48
C GLU A 243 26.33 31.18 44.97
N VAL A 244 25.56 30.17 45.38
CA VAL A 244 25.74 29.51 46.69
C VAL A 244 25.49 28.01 46.56
N SER A 245 26.55 27.26 46.84
CA SER A 245 26.61 25.81 47.01
C SER A 245 25.75 25.29 48.16
N LEU A 246 25.02 24.18 47.97
CA LEU A 246 24.66 23.25 49.05
C LEU A 246 24.57 21.79 48.54
N LYS A 247 25.71 21.09 48.70
CA LYS A 247 25.91 19.71 49.17
C LYS A 247 24.87 18.65 48.79
N ASP A 248 25.30 17.77 47.89
CA ASP A 248 24.79 16.41 47.69
C ASP A 248 25.00 15.55 48.94
N GLU A 249 23.91 14.96 49.45
CA GLU A 249 23.96 13.66 50.13
C GLU A 249 23.60 12.57 49.11
N LYS A 250 24.50 11.60 49.00
CA LYS A 250 24.47 10.47 48.09
C LYS A 250 23.35 9.49 48.44
N GLU A 251 22.52 9.16 47.47
CA GLU A 251 22.00 7.80 47.30
C GLU A 251 22.48 7.24 45.95
N ASN A 252 23.38 6.26 46.04
CA ASN A 252 23.92 5.52 44.92
C ASN A 252 22.90 4.50 44.40
N THR A 253 22.45 4.67 43.16
CA THR A 253 22.29 3.55 42.21
C THR A 253 22.83 4.02 40.85
N PRO A 254 23.62 3.21 40.12
CA PRO A 254 24.39 3.69 38.98
C PRO A 254 23.51 3.84 37.74
N GLU A 255 23.21 5.07 37.34
CA GLU A 255 22.90 5.35 35.95
C GLU A 255 24.16 5.08 35.11
N ILE A 256 24.08 4.11 34.19
CA ILE A 256 25.12 3.90 33.19
C ILE A 256 25.06 5.08 32.21
N ASN A 257 25.77 6.15 32.55
CA ASN A 257 25.93 7.35 31.72
C ASN A 257 27.12 7.25 30.75
N ASP A 258 27.79 6.10 30.66
CA ASP A 258 28.95 5.89 29.80
C ASP A 258 28.55 5.22 28.48
N ILE A 259 28.92 5.85 27.37
CA ILE A 259 28.72 5.37 26.01
C ILE A 259 30.06 4.91 25.42
N THR A 260 30.06 3.78 24.72
CA THR A 260 31.26 3.27 24.03
C THR A 260 31.30 3.85 22.62
N ILE A 261 32.35 4.62 22.32
CA ILE A 261 32.47 5.42 21.10
C ILE A 261 33.63 4.91 20.25
N GLY A 262 33.40 4.73 18.95
CA GLY A 262 34.45 4.44 17.98
C GLY A 262 35.15 5.72 17.52
N ILE A 263 36.46 5.80 17.72
CA ILE A 263 37.28 6.92 17.24
C ILE A 263 37.81 6.56 15.86
N CYS A 264 37.58 7.43 14.88
CA CYS A 264 38.06 7.27 13.50
C CYS A 264 39.03 8.40 13.15
N LEU A 265 40.18 8.06 12.57
CA LEU A 265 41.18 9.02 12.10
C LEU A 265 41.12 9.09 10.57
N ASN A 266 40.87 10.27 10.00
CA ASN A 266 40.70 10.46 8.55
C ASN A 266 39.69 9.45 7.93
N GLY A 267 38.55 9.25 8.61
CA GLY A 267 37.50 8.32 8.20
C GLY A 267 37.80 6.82 8.39
N LYS A 268 38.97 6.44 8.91
CA LYS A 268 39.32 5.04 9.20
C LYS A 268 39.11 4.70 10.69
N PRO A 269 38.37 3.62 11.02
CA PRO A 269 38.18 3.20 12.41
C PRO A 269 39.51 2.84 13.08
N MET A 270 39.79 3.39 14.26
CA MET A 270 41.02 3.12 15.01
C MET A 270 40.74 2.23 16.22
N LEU A 271 39.97 2.73 17.19
CA LEU A 271 39.70 2.05 18.46
C LEU A 271 38.38 2.51 19.05
N LYS A 272 37.90 1.79 20.08
CA LYS A 272 36.70 2.16 20.84
C LYS A 272 37.09 2.57 22.26
N LYS A 273 36.50 3.65 22.77
CA LYS A 273 36.72 4.13 24.15
C LYS A 273 35.40 4.55 24.79
N GLN A 274 35.27 4.33 26.09
CA GLN A 274 34.09 4.75 26.85
C GLN A 274 34.24 6.19 27.31
N PHE A 275 33.16 6.95 27.16
CA PHE A 275 33.05 8.33 27.60
C PHE A 275 31.70 8.56 28.28
N ASN A 276 31.68 9.44 29.27
CA ASN A 276 30.42 9.92 29.82
C ASN A 276 29.65 10.69 28.73
N LYS A 277 28.35 10.43 28.59
CA LYS A 277 27.49 11.00 27.54
C LYS A 277 27.48 12.54 27.53
N ASN A 278 27.72 13.20 28.67
CA ASN A 278 27.65 14.66 28.81
C ASN A 278 29.05 15.32 28.93
N ILE A 279 30.12 14.60 28.60
CA ILE A 279 31.49 15.14 28.66
C ILE A 279 31.68 16.29 27.65
N SER A 280 32.46 17.31 28.03
CA SER A 280 32.85 18.41 27.14
C SER A 280 33.83 17.91 26.06
N LEU A 281 33.80 18.51 24.86
CA LEU A 281 34.77 18.13 23.81
C LEU A 281 36.21 18.40 24.22
N SER A 282 36.44 19.45 25.01
CA SER A 282 37.76 19.75 25.57
C SER A 282 38.32 18.63 26.47
N ASP A 283 37.45 17.92 27.20
CA ASP A 283 37.87 16.80 28.06
C ASP A 283 37.97 15.49 27.29
N VAL A 284 37.13 15.29 26.26
CA VAL A 284 37.30 14.19 25.28
C VAL A 284 38.66 14.29 24.60
N ARG A 285 39.06 15.49 24.18
CA ARG A 285 40.37 15.74 23.58
C ARG A 285 41.51 15.29 24.49
N LYS A 286 41.51 15.72 25.76
CA LYS A 286 42.53 15.31 26.74
C LYS A 286 42.61 13.79 26.91
N GLU A 287 41.46 13.11 26.89
CA GLU A 287 41.39 11.65 26.99
C GLU A 287 41.87 10.91 25.74
N ILE A 288 41.74 11.54 24.56
CA ILE A 288 42.22 11.02 23.28
C ILE A 288 43.71 11.28 23.10
N GLU A 289 44.22 12.46 23.48
CA GLU A 289 45.64 12.81 23.44
C GLU A 289 46.52 11.94 24.34
N ARG A 290 45.93 11.32 25.37
CA ARG A 290 46.59 10.31 26.22
C ARG A 290 46.78 8.96 25.54
N LEU A 291 46.12 8.71 24.40
CA LEU A 291 46.24 7.45 23.67
C LEU A 291 47.46 7.47 22.75
N GLN A 292 48.38 6.51 22.93
CA GLN A 292 49.63 6.44 22.16
C GLN A 292 49.45 6.21 20.65
N GLN A 293 48.23 5.84 20.20
CA GLN A 293 47.93 5.49 18.80
C GLN A 293 47.32 6.66 18.00
N ILE A 294 47.17 7.84 18.62
CA ILE A 294 46.54 9.02 17.98
C ILE A 294 47.53 10.18 17.98
N PRO A 295 47.68 10.91 16.85
CA PRO A 295 48.53 12.10 16.78
C PRO A 295 48.12 13.14 17.82
N LYS A 296 49.09 13.82 18.47
CA LYS A 296 48.80 14.83 19.51
C LYS A 296 48.11 16.09 18.98
N ARG A 297 48.06 16.28 17.66
CA ARG A 297 47.43 17.42 17.00
C ARG A 297 46.39 16.91 16.00
N PHE A 298 45.13 16.98 16.37
CA PHE A 298 43.99 16.63 15.54
C PHE A 298 42.86 17.65 15.72
N GLU A 299 41.93 17.72 14.79
CA GLU A 299 40.69 18.50 14.85
C GLU A 299 39.50 17.54 14.88
N PHE A 300 38.45 17.88 15.61
CA PHE A 300 37.19 17.13 15.55
C PHE A 300 36.40 17.55 14.31
N GLU A 301 35.63 16.61 13.77
CA GLU A 301 34.65 16.90 12.73
C GLU A 301 33.23 16.79 13.29
N ASP A 302 32.35 17.67 12.83
CA ASP A 302 30.92 17.57 13.08
C ASP A 302 30.24 16.53 12.16
N GLN A 303 28.90 16.45 12.25
CA GLN A 303 28.09 15.45 11.56
C GLN A 303 28.07 15.63 10.02
N ASP A 304 28.38 16.85 9.56
CA ASP A 304 28.44 17.21 8.14
C ASP A 304 29.88 17.18 7.59
N GLY A 305 30.87 16.83 8.44
CA GLY A 305 32.28 16.72 8.08
C GLY A 305 33.05 18.05 8.13
N PHE A 306 32.48 19.09 8.76
CA PHE A 306 33.20 20.35 8.98
C PHE A 306 34.06 20.27 10.23
N LYS A 307 35.22 20.93 10.17
CA LYS A 307 36.18 20.94 11.27
C LYS A 307 35.76 21.91 12.36
N ILE A 308 35.85 21.47 13.61
CA ILE A 308 35.52 22.26 14.78
C ILE A 308 36.77 23.02 15.24
N SER A 309 36.65 24.33 15.36
CA SER A 309 37.71 25.20 15.88
C SER A 309 38.00 24.87 17.34
N SER A 310 39.26 24.95 17.76
CA SER A 310 39.68 24.72 19.15
C SER A 310 38.98 25.64 20.17
N ASP A 311 38.53 26.82 19.71
CA ASP A 311 37.85 27.81 20.56
C ASP A 311 36.40 27.39 20.88
N ASP A 312 35.77 26.59 20.02
CA ASP A 312 34.38 26.12 20.17
C ASP A 312 34.29 24.82 20.99
N GLU A 313 35.40 24.11 21.19
CA GLU A 313 35.43 22.84 21.94
C GLU A 313 35.08 22.97 23.43
N GLN A 314 35.18 24.19 23.98
CA GLN A 314 34.84 24.45 25.38
C GLN A 314 33.33 24.65 25.59
N SER A 315 32.59 25.05 24.55
CA SER A 315 31.14 25.29 24.60
C SER A 315 30.32 24.11 24.07
N LEU A 316 30.97 23.14 23.41
CA LEU A 316 30.35 21.98 22.79
C LEU A 316 30.54 20.68 23.61
N GLN A 317 29.49 19.84 23.61
CA GLN A 317 29.49 18.52 24.25
C GLN A 317 29.71 17.40 23.22
N LEU A 318 30.19 16.25 23.67
CA LEU A 318 30.42 15.06 22.83
C LEU A 318 29.22 14.67 21.95
N THR A 319 27.99 14.82 22.46
CA THR A 319 26.75 14.54 21.72
C THR A 319 26.58 15.38 20.45
N SER A 320 27.21 16.55 20.37
CA SER A 320 27.10 17.43 19.19
C SER A 320 27.81 16.87 17.95
N ILE A 321 28.83 16.02 18.14
CA ILE A 321 29.66 15.47 17.05
C ILE A 321 29.52 13.95 16.90
N LEU A 322 28.67 13.34 17.72
CA LEU A 322 28.53 11.89 17.77
C LEU A 322 27.56 11.41 16.69
N HIS A 323 28.05 10.62 15.75
CA HIS A 323 27.23 9.99 14.70
C HIS A 323 27.43 8.46 14.73
N ASP A 324 26.35 7.69 14.85
CA ASP A 324 26.38 6.22 14.98
C ASP A 324 27.35 5.69 16.07
N ASN A 325 27.43 6.37 17.21
CA ASN A 325 28.40 6.10 18.29
C ASN A 325 29.87 6.17 17.82
N LYS A 326 30.18 7.05 16.87
CA LYS A 326 31.54 7.32 16.39
C LYS A 326 31.82 8.82 16.34
N ILE A 327 33.10 9.15 16.45
CA ILE A 327 33.62 10.50 16.22
C ILE A 327 34.75 10.42 15.19
N ASN A 328 34.81 11.41 14.31
CA ASN A 328 35.89 11.56 13.33
C ASN A 328 36.86 12.63 13.81
N ILE A 329 38.14 12.34 13.69
CA ILE A 329 39.23 13.28 13.92
C ILE A 329 40.15 13.32 12.70
N THR A 330 40.68 14.50 12.38
CA THR A 330 41.64 14.68 11.28
C THR A 330 42.90 15.36 11.73
N THR A 331 44.05 14.98 11.17
CA THR A 331 45.35 15.58 11.52
C THR A 331 45.53 16.93 10.85
N LEU A 332 46.06 17.90 11.60
CA LEU A 332 46.65 19.11 11.03
C LEU A 332 47.93 18.73 10.29
N THR A 333 47.95 18.94 8.97
CA THR A 333 49.12 18.69 8.12
C THR A 333 50.26 19.64 8.49
N GLU A 334 51.23 19.14 9.25
CA GLU A 334 52.65 19.50 9.23
C GLU A 334 53.39 18.48 10.11
N ASP A 335 53.72 17.32 9.54
CA ASP A 335 54.80 16.41 9.97
C ASP A 335 55.01 15.34 8.89
N ILE A 336 55.52 15.78 7.74
CA ILE A 336 56.36 14.96 6.86
C ILE A 336 57.71 15.66 6.87
N ILE A 337 58.81 14.91 7.12
CA ILE A 337 60.28 15.16 6.98
C ILE A 337 60.91 14.58 8.27
N ASN A 338 61.83 13.60 8.37
CA ASN A 338 62.83 12.98 7.50
C ASN A 338 63.27 11.64 8.13
N ASN A 339 63.65 10.65 7.31
CA ASN A 339 64.98 10.01 7.41
C ASN A 339 65.29 9.13 6.18
N THR A 340 66.09 9.74 5.29
CA THR A 340 67.31 9.21 4.62
C THR A 340 67.22 8.08 3.58
N LEU A 341 67.27 8.52 2.30
CA LEU A 341 68.20 8.14 1.19
C LEU A 341 69.00 6.82 1.35
N THR A 342 69.06 5.97 0.32
CA THR A 342 70.07 6.12 -0.76
C THR A 342 69.76 5.31 -2.03
N ASN A 343 70.15 5.90 -3.17
CA ASN A 343 70.14 5.42 -4.55
C ASN A 343 70.85 4.08 -4.78
N VAL A 344 70.39 3.27 -5.76
CA VAL A 344 71.17 2.78 -6.93
C VAL A 344 70.21 2.42 -8.09
N SER A 345 70.52 2.89 -9.29
CA SER A 345 70.19 2.30 -10.61
C SER A 345 71.53 2.11 -11.36
N PRO A 346 71.64 1.46 -12.54
CA PRO A 346 70.66 0.71 -13.35
C PRO A 346 71.21 -0.67 -13.85
N ASN A 347 70.43 -1.45 -14.62
CA ASN A 347 70.93 -1.96 -15.90
C ASN A 347 69.86 -2.56 -16.83
N LYS A 348 70.03 -2.22 -18.11
CA LYS A 348 69.33 -2.70 -19.31
C LYS A 348 69.73 -4.13 -19.66
N THR A 349 68.80 -4.92 -20.23
CA THR A 349 69.10 -5.67 -21.48
C THR A 349 67.82 -6.04 -22.24
N THR A 350 67.81 -5.64 -23.50
CA THR A 350 67.03 -6.06 -24.68
C THR A 350 67.19 -7.54 -25.01
N THR A 351 66.15 -8.24 -25.52
CA THR A 351 66.14 -8.87 -26.87
C THR A 351 64.75 -9.35 -27.31
N GLN A 352 64.59 -9.52 -28.62
CA GLN A 352 63.37 -9.63 -29.42
C GLN A 352 62.90 -11.08 -29.69
N CYS A 353 61.58 -11.19 -29.88
CA CYS A 353 60.78 -11.99 -30.82
C CYS A 353 61.48 -12.98 -31.80
N THR A 354 60.88 -14.17 -32.02
CA THR A 354 60.10 -14.55 -33.24
C THR A 354 59.65 -16.04 -33.24
N PRO A 355 58.68 -16.46 -34.10
CA PRO A 355 57.68 -17.50 -33.83
C PRO A 355 57.87 -18.78 -34.64
N LEU A 356 57.14 -19.86 -34.30
CA LEU A 356 56.87 -20.96 -35.23
C LEU A 356 55.43 -21.49 -35.13
N ILE A 357 54.88 -21.71 -36.32
CA ILE A 357 53.52 -22.09 -36.71
C ILE A 357 53.53 -23.60 -37.03
N ASN A 358 52.52 -24.38 -36.58
CA ASN A 358 51.62 -25.20 -37.44
C ASN A 358 50.88 -26.35 -36.74
N ASN A 359 49.56 -26.34 -36.99
CA ASN A 359 48.64 -27.42 -37.36
C ASN A 359 48.28 -28.60 -36.45
N CYS A 360 46.96 -28.71 -36.28
CA CYS A 360 46.15 -29.77 -35.72
C CYS A 360 46.12 -31.05 -36.57
N ASN A 361 45.90 -32.19 -35.94
CA ASN A 361 44.99 -33.22 -36.44
C ASN A 361 44.44 -34.14 -35.34
N TYR A 362 43.18 -34.54 -35.53
CA TYR A 362 42.30 -35.30 -34.63
C TYR A 362 42.70 -36.77 -34.44
N GLY A 363 42.43 -37.31 -33.25
CA GLY A 363 42.37 -38.75 -32.98
C GLY A 363 41.80 -39.05 -31.59
N PHE A 364 40.56 -39.57 -31.53
CA PHE A 364 39.94 -40.14 -30.33
C PHE A 364 40.54 -41.54 -30.05
N GLN A 365 41.13 -41.76 -28.87
CA GLN A 365 41.11 -43.07 -28.19
C GLN A 365 41.18 -42.91 -26.65
N ASN A 366 40.29 -43.61 -25.97
CA ASN A 366 40.24 -43.80 -24.52
C ASN A 366 41.37 -44.70 -24.05
N THR A 367 42.12 -44.29 -23.01
CA THR A 367 42.66 -45.21 -22.00
C THR A 367 42.93 -44.46 -20.69
N SER A 368 42.42 -45.04 -19.61
CA SER A 368 42.65 -44.63 -18.22
C SER A 368 44.12 -44.80 -17.84
N GLN A 369 44.84 -43.70 -17.65
CA GLN A 369 46.12 -43.67 -16.91
C GLN A 369 46.22 -42.37 -16.11
N ASN A 370 46.60 -42.51 -14.84
CA ASN A 370 47.00 -41.41 -13.97
C ASN A 370 48.24 -40.73 -14.56
N THR A 371 48.04 -39.57 -15.16
CA THR A 371 49.09 -38.60 -15.49
C THR A 371 48.67 -37.27 -14.89
N THR A 372 49.58 -36.62 -14.17
CA THR A 372 49.47 -35.22 -13.75
C THR A 372 49.14 -34.36 -14.97
N ASP A 373 47.87 -34.00 -15.10
CA ASP A 373 47.33 -33.21 -16.19
C ASP A 373 47.81 -31.77 -16.01
N VAL A 374 48.96 -31.45 -16.62
CA VAL A 374 49.35 -30.05 -16.86
C VAL A 374 48.46 -29.56 -17.99
N SER A 375 47.20 -29.28 -17.67
CA SER A 375 46.25 -28.72 -18.63
C SER A 375 46.82 -27.41 -19.16
N GLU A 376 46.72 -27.19 -20.47
CA GLU A 376 47.08 -25.91 -21.08
C GLU A 376 46.45 -24.73 -20.30
N PRO A 377 47.20 -23.64 -20.10
CA PRO A 377 46.68 -22.46 -19.41
C PRO A 377 45.50 -21.88 -20.18
N ASN A 378 44.48 -21.41 -19.47
CA ASN A 378 43.36 -20.74 -20.12
C ASN A 378 43.87 -19.46 -20.82
N VAL A 379 43.24 -19.09 -21.93
CA VAL A 379 43.52 -17.83 -22.64
C VAL A 379 42.24 -17.01 -22.80
N PRO A 380 42.33 -15.67 -22.79
CA PRO A 380 41.18 -14.80 -23.05
C PRO A 380 40.53 -15.11 -24.41
N ILE A 381 39.20 -15.15 -24.45
CA ILE A 381 38.42 -15.42 -25.66
C ILE A 381 38.55 -14.22 -26.61
N GLU A 382 38.64 -14.51 -27.90
CA GLU A 382 38.67 -13.49 -28.95
C GLU A 382 37.45 -12.54 -28.84
N GLY A 383 37.72 -11.23 -28.93
CA GLY A 383 36.71 -10.19 -28.77
C GLY A 383 36.46 -9.74 -27.32
N SER A 384 37.08 -10.37 -26.31
CA SER A 384 37.02 -9.88 -24.93
C SER A 384 37.80 -8.58 -24.76
N ILE A 385 37.26 -7.63 -24.00
CA ILE A 385 37.86 -6.29 -23.82
C ILE A 385 38.55 -6.25 -22.46
N ARG A 386 39.86 -5.99 -22.43
CA ARG A 386 40.58 -5.77 -21.16
C ARG A 386 40.17 -4.44 -20.55
N LEU A 387 39.89 -4.42 -19.24
CA LEU A 387 39.50 -3.20 -18.54
C LEU A 387 40.72 -2.42 -18.02
N GLU A 388 40.74 -1.12 -18.30
CA GLU A 388 41.81 -0.20 -17.90
C GLU A 388 41.85 0.03 -16.36
N SER A 389 40.69 -0.03 -15.69
CA SER A 389 40.56 0.16 -14.22
C SER A 389 41.34 -0.85 -13.38
N HIS A 390 41.77 -1.97 -13.99
CA HIS A 390 42.52 -3.06 -13.34
C HIS A 390 43.89 -3.31 -13.97
N GLU A 391 44.50 -2.31 -14.63
CA GLU A 391 45.79 -2.49 -15.33
C GLU A 391 47.00 -2.66 -14.42
N ASN A 392 46.93 -2.12 -13.19
CA ASN A 392 48.05 -2.09 -12.25
C ASN A 392 48.12 -3.32 -11.31
N GLY A 393 47.10 -4.19 -11.31
CA GLY A 393 47.04 -5.41 -10.51
C GLY A 393 47.70 -6.62 -11.17
N LYS A 394 47.94 -7.69 -10.40
CA LYS A 394 48.44 -8.97 -10.96
C LYS A 394 47.37 -9.68 -11.79
N LEU A 395 46.09 -9.53 -11.41
CA LEU A 395 44.94 -10.12 -12.07
C LEU A 395 44.37 -9.21 -13.16
N LYS A 396 44.28 -9.72 -14.40
CA LYS A 396 43.70 -9.00 -15.53
C LYS A 396 42.19 -9.24 -15.61
N ILE A 397 41.39 -8.19 -15.68
CA ILE A 397 39.93 -8.31 -15.84
C ILE A 397 39.52 -8.08 -17.29
N TYR A 398 38.75 -9.01 -17.84
CA TYR A 398 38.22 -8.95 -19.20
C TYR A 398 36.69 -8.91 -19.20
N LEU A 399 36.12 -7.94 -19.92
CA LEU A 399 34.70 -7.92 -20.24
C LEU A 399 34.42 -8.97 -21.34
N TYR A 400 33.51 -9.88 -21.04
CA TYR A 400 33.09 -10.95 -21.93
C TYR A 400 32.34 -10.39 -23.17
N PRO A 401 32.61 -10.90 -24.39
CA PRO A 401 31.96 -10.41 -25.61
C PRO A 401 30.51 -10.88 -25.71
N ASN A 402 29.57 -10.03 -25.28
CA ASN A 402 28.13 -10.29 -25.39
C ASN A 402 27.63 -10.14 -26.84
N GLN A 403 27.80 -11.19 -27.65
CA GLN A 403 27.35 -11.24 -29.04
C GLN A 403 25.99 -11.94 -29.16
N PRO A 404 25.12 -11.53 -30.11
CA PRO A 404 23.84 -12.20 -30.34
C PRO A 404 24.06 -13.67 -30.76
N PHE A 405 23.16 -14.55 -30.34
CA PHE A 405 23.16 -15.94 -30.80
C PHE A 405 22.74 -16.07 -32.26
N ASN A 406 23.31 -17.07 -32.93
CA ASN A 406 22.76 -17.55 -34.19
C ASN A 406 21.53 -18.43 -33.91
N GLN A 407 20.79 -18.81 -34.95
CA GLN A 407 19.55 -19.59 -34.80
C GLN A 407 19.72 -20.93 -34.08
N LYS A 408 20.86 -21.61 -34.27
CA LYS A 408 21.14 -22.90 -33.62
C LYS A 408 21.38 -22.70 -32.13
N ASP A 409 22.22 -21.72 -31.78
CA ASP A 409 22.50 -21.41 -30.38
C ASP A 409 21.24 -20.91 -29.66
N GLU A 410 20.40 -20.13 -30.33
CA GLU A 410 19.13 -19.64 -29.81
C GLU A 410 18.15 -20.79 -29.49
N ASN A 411 18.10 -21.81 -30.35
CA ASN A 411 17.25 -22.99 -30.14
C ASN A 411 17.79 -23.90 -29.02
N ASP A 412 19.11 -24.05 -28.92
CA ASP A 412 19.80 -24.90 -27.94
C ASP A 412 20.00 -24.22 -26.58
N ALA A 413 19.78 -22.90 -26.49
CA ALA A 413 20.12 -22.11 -25.32
C ALA A 413 19.31 -22.50 -24.09
N ILE A 414 20.01 -22.58 -22.96
CA ILE A 414 19.42 -22.65 -21.63
C ILE A 414 19.11 -21.23 -21.15
N GLY A 415 17.85 -20.94 -20.86
CA GLY A 415 17.42 -19.64 -20.33
C GLY A 415 17.47 -19.57 -18.80
N ILE A 416 18.17 -18.58 -18.25
CA ILE A 416 18.28 -18.36 -16.80
C ILE A 416 17.85 -16.93 -16.48
N LEU A 417 16.85 -16.77 -15.64
CA LEU A 417 16.46 -15.46 -15.11
C LEU A 417 17.01 -15.29 -13.69
N VAL A 418 17.68 -14.16 -13.43
CA VAL A 418 18.28 -13.88 -12.12
C VAL A 418 17.57 -12.70 -11.46
N VAL A 419 16.97 -12.95 -10.30
CA VAL A 419 16.13 -12.00 -9.56
C VAL A 419 16.53 -11.96 -8.08
N GLY A 420 16.35 -10.81 -7.44
CA GLY A 420 16.65 -10.64 -6.01
C GLY A 420 16.75 -9.17 -5.61
N GLN A 421 16.82 -8.92 -4.30
CA GLN A 421 16.92 -7.56 -3.74
C GLN A 421 18.19 -6.83 -4.22
N THR A 422 18.16 -5.50 -4.21
CA THR A 422 19.37 -4.65 -4.32
C THR A 422 20.41 -5.03 -3.25
N GLY A 423 21.68 -5.13 -3.63
CA GLY A 423 22.75 -5.53 -2.72
C GLY A 423 22.81 -7.02 -2.36
N SER A 424 21.96 -7.89 -2.94
CA SER A 424 22.02 -9.34 -2.68
C SER A 424 23.21 -10.05 -3.34
N GLY A 425 24.05 -9.35 -4.11
CA GLY A 425 25.25 -9.91 -4.74
C GLY A 425 25.02 -10.56 -6.12
N LYS A 426 23.93 -10.20 -6.81
CA LYS A 426 23.60 -10.71 -8.17
C LYS A 426 24.73 -10.51 -9.17
N THR A 427 25.21 -9.28 -9.33
CA THR A 427 26.27 -8.94 -10.28
C THR A 427 27.53 -9.78 -10.04
N THR A 428 28.01 -9.81 -8.80
CA THR A 428 29.21 -10.57 -8.42
C THR A 428 29.01 -12.07 -8.67
N LEU A 429 27.82 -12.61 -8.38
CA LEU A 429 27.48 -14.00 -8.68
C LEU A 429 27.55 -14.30 -10.18
N LEU A 430 26.97 -13.44 -11.02
CA LEU A 430 26.99 -13.62 -12.47
C LEU A 430 28.39 -13.51 -13.07
N ASN A 431 29.18 -12.55 -12.60
CA ASN A 431 30.59 -12.43 -12.97
C ASN A 431 31.39 -13.68 -12.54
N SER A 432 31.14 -14.25 -11.36
CA SER A 432 31.78 -15.51 -10.97
C SER A 432 31.31 -16.69 -11.81
N PHE A 433 30.03 -16.71 -12.19
CA PHE A 433 29.45 -17.82 -12.95
C PHE A 433 30.08 -17.97 -14.33
N VAL A 434 30.34 -16.88 -15.05
CA VAL A 434 31.00 -16.96 -16.37
C VAL A 434 32.39 -17.60 -16.27
N ASN A 435 33.15 -17.32 -15.21
CA ASN A 435 34.46 -17.94 -14.98
C ASN A 435 34.32 -19.46 -14.75
N ALA A 436 33.30 -19.90 -14.01
CA ALA A 436 33.01 -21.32 -13.83
C ALA A 436 32.63 -22.01 -15.15
N LEU A 437 31.83 -21.36 -16.01
CA LEU A 437 31.43 -21.91 -17.31
C LEU A 437 32.61 -22.17 -18.25
N TYR A 438 33.63 -21.32 -18.20
CA TYR A 438 34.85 -21.46 -18.99
C TYR A 438 35.95 -22.27 -18.29
N GLY A 439 35.74 -22.70 -17.03
CA GLY A 439 36.72 -23.49 -16.30
C GLY A 439 37.98 -22.70 -15.95
N ILE A 440 37.83 -21.39 -15.70
CA ILE A 440 38.92 -20.54 -15.22
C ILE A 440 39.38 -21.06 -13.86
N LYS A 441 40.68 -21.07 -13.65
CA LYS A 441 41.35 -21.51 -12.43
C LYS A 441 41.73 -20.32 -11.59
N ILE A 442 41.84 -20.52 -10.28
CA ILE A 442 42.34 -19.47 -9.39
C ILE A 442 43.77 -19.03 -9.77
N THR A 443 44.58 -19.95 -10.32
CA THR A 443 45.96 -19.70 -10.75
C THR A 443 46.07 -19.01 -12.11
N ASP A 444 44.97 -18.85 -12.86
CA ASP A 444 45.01 -18.09 -14.10
C ASP A 444 45.20 -16.61 -13.78
N ASP A 445 45.96 -15.89 -14.61
CA ASP A 445 46.30 -14.48 -14.41
C ASP A 445 45.19 -13.51 -14.86
N PHE A 446 43.99 -14.03 -15.17
CA PHE A 446 42.86 -13.24 -15.61
C PHE A 446 41.50 -13.78 -15.13
N ARG A 447 40.49 -12.91 -15.15
CA ARG A 447 39.07 -13.25 -14.91
C ARG A 447 38.17 -12.56 -15.92
N TYR A 448 37.02 -13.19 -16.17
CA TYR A 448 35.92 -12.56 -16.91
C TYR A 448 34.95 -11.83 -16.00
N ILE A 449 34.37 -10.76 -16.52
CA ILE A 449 33.12 -10.18 -16.04
C ILE A 449 32.15 -10.03 -17.22
N ILE A 450 30.86 -10.11 -16.95
CA ILE A 450 29.80 -9.81 -17.94
C ILE A 450 29.14 -8.46 -17.67
N ILE A 451 29.22 -7.99 -16.43
CA ILE A 451 28.70 -6.70 -15.97
C ILE A 451 29.86 -5.91 -15.38
N ASN A 452 30.13 -4.72 -15.94
CA ASN A 452 31.14 -3.79 -15.44
C ASN A 452 30.46 -2.68 -14.60
N GLU A 453 30.77 -2.64 -13.30
CA GLU A 453 30.21 -1.65 -12.36
C GLU A 453 31.13 -0.44 -12.11
N ASP A 454 32.34 -0.42 -12.68
CA ASP A 454 33.37 0.58 -12.33
C ASP A 454 33.06 2.01 -12.83
N ASN A 455 32.22 2.15 -13.85
CA ASN A 455 31.87 3.44 -14.47
C ASN A 455 30.47 3.96 -14.09
N LEU A 456 29.77 3.33 -13.14
CA LEU A 456 28.42 3.74 -12.77
C LEU A 456 28.46 4.81 -11.66
N GLU A 457 27.86 5.98 -11.91
CA GLU A 457 27.67 7.03 -10.88
C GLU A 457 26.95 6.48 -9.63
N GLN A 458 26.13 5.45 -9.81
CA GLN A 458 25.34 4.76 -8.79
C GLN A 458 26.20 3.92 -7.82
N ARG A 459 27.48 3.66 -8.13
CA ARG A 459 28.40 2.89 -7.26
C ARG A 459 28.64 3.57 -5.91
N LYS A 460 28.52 4.91 -5.87
CA LYS A 460 28.66 5.73 -4.66
C LYS A 460 27.54 5.48 -3.64
N ASP A 461 26.41 4.92 -4.08
CA ASP A 461 25.23 4.69 -3.26
C ASP A 461 24.77 3.22 -3.37
N GLN A 462 25.23 2.38 -2.43
CA GLN A 462 24.89 0.96 -2.37
C GLN A 462 23.41 0.69 -2.05
N SER A 463 22.65 1.72 -1.65
CA SER A 463 21.20 1.63 -1.45
C SER A 463 20.42 1.61 -2.77
N LYS A 464 21.10 1.96 -3.88
CA LYS A 464 20.56 1.92 -5.24
C LYS A 464 21.03 0.69 -6.01
N SER A 465 20.12 0.11 -6.80
CA SER A 465 20.40 -0.98 -7.75
C SER A 465 21.38 -0.48 -8.79
N GLN A 466 22.52 -1.17 -8.88
CA GLN A 466 23.60 -0.92 -9.84
C GLN A 466 23.17 -1.27 -11.27
N THR A 467 22.33 -2.30 -11.45
CA THR A 467 21.66 -2.57 -12.73
C THR A 467 20.38 -1.72 -12.83
N SER A 468 20.24 -0.93 -13.90
CA SER A 468 19.06 -0.08 -14.15
C SER A 468 18.05 -0.67 -15.14
N GLU A 469 18.46 -1.65 -15.93
CA GLU A 469 17.66 -2.25 -17.00
C GLU A 469 17.83 -3.77 -17.09
N VAL A 470 16.76 -4.48 -17.47
CA VAL A 470 16.82 -5.92 -17.76
C VAL A 470 17.74 -6.16 -18.97
N THR A 471 18.85 -6.86 -18.75
CA THR A 471 19.88 -7.09 -19.75
C THR A 471 20.04 -8.58 -20.03
N ILE A 472 20.22 -8.94 -21.31
CA ILE A 472 20.39 -10.32 -21.74
C ILE A 472 21.85 -10.53 -22.15
N TYR A 473 22.52 -11.47 -21.47
CA TYR A 473 23.88 -11.89 -21.77
C TYR A 473 23.88 -13.27 -22.42
N ASN A 474 24.48 -13.35 -23.60
CA ASN A 474 24.53 -14.56 -24.42
C ASN A 474 25.90 -15.23 -24.28
N ILE A 475 25.97 -16.26 -23.43
CA ILE A 475 27.18 -17.05 -23.23
C ILE A 475 27.21 -18.19 -24.26
N LYS A 476 28.24 -18.19 -25.11
CA LYS A 476 28.39 -19.21 -26.15
C LYS A 476 28.61 -20.59 -25.55
N ARG A 477 28.36 -21.63 -26.34
CA ARG A 477 28.62 -23.02 -25.97
C ARG A 477 30.05 -23.17 -25.46
N THR A 478 30.20 -23.79 -24.29
CA THR A 478 31.51 -24.13 -23.71
C THR A 478 31.72 -25.64 -23.76
N LYS A 479 32.89 -26.11 -23.32
CA LYS A 479 33.12 -27.55 -23.10
C LYS A 479 32.20 -28.13 -22.02
N ARG A 480 31.69 -27.29 -21.11
CA ARG A 480 30.93 -27.69 -19.92
C ARG A 480 29.42 -27.56 -20.12
N THR A 481 28.95 -26.64 -20.97
CA THR A 481 27.52 -26.33 -21.12
C THR A 481 27.12 -26.05 -22.56
N PRO A 482 25.85 -26.31 -22.93
CA PRO A 482 25.21 -25.66 -24.08
C PRO A 482 25.29 -24.12 -23.97
N PRO A 483 24.89 -23.37 -25.01
CA PRO A 483 24.73 -21.93 -24.90
C PRO A 483 23.82 -21.56 -23.72
N ILE A 484 24.14 -20.48 -23.01
CA ILE A 484 23.36 -20.00 -21.87
C ILE A 484 22.95 -18.56 -22.12
N LYS A 485 21.66 -18.29 -21.99
CA LYS A 485 21.09 -16.95 -22.00
C LYS A 485 20.80 -16.54 -20.57
N ILE A 486 21.52 -15.53 -20.08
CA ILE A 486 21.34 -14.97 -18.73
C ILE A 486 20.53 -13.70 -18.85
N ILE A 487 19.35 -13.69 -18.23
CA ILE A 487 18.48 -12.53 -18.10
C ILE A 487 18.76 -11.93 -16.72
N ASP A 488 19.59 -10.89 -16.69
CA ASP A 488 19.89 -10.12 -15.47
C ASP A 488 18.81 -9.06 -15.25
N THR A 489 18.36 -8.91 -14.01
CA THR A 489 17.35 -7.91 -13.63
C THR A 489 17.88 -6.94 -12.59
N PRO A 490 17.44 -5.66 -12.63
CA PRO A 490 17.62 -4.75 -11.50
C PRO A 490 17.17 -5.35 -10.16
N GLY A 491 17.76 -4.88 -9.07
CA GLY A 491 17.34 -5.23 -7.73
C GLY A 491 16.03 -4.55 -7.33
N PHE A 492 15.12 -5.33 -6.75
CA PHE A 492 13.91 -4.81 -6.11
C PHE A 492 14.22 -4.17 -4.75
N GLY A 493 13.37 -3.24 -4.32
CA GLY A 493 13.42 -2.65 -2.97
C GLY A 493 14.59 -1.68 -2.75
N ASP A 494 14.87 -0.87 -3.77
CA ASP A 494 15.83 0.25 -3.78
C ASP A 494 15.23 1.50 -3.09
N THR A 495 16.06 2.47 -2.67
CA THR A 495 15.62 3.78 -2.13
C THR A 495 14.70 4.58 -3.04
N ARG A 496 14.68 4.30 -4.35
CA ARG A 496 13.72 4.86 -5.32
C ARG A 496 12.26 4.40 -5.11
N GLY A 497 12.04 3.36 -4.30
CA GLY A 497 10.72 2.93 -3.84
C GLY A 497 9.87 2.17 -4.86
N ILE A 498 8.56 2.10 -4.57
CA ILE A 498 7.60 1.20 -5.24
C ILE A 498 7.40 1.56 -6.71
N ALA A 499 7.49 2.85 -7.06
CA ALA A 499 7.42 3.30 -8.45
C ALA A 499 8.54 2.69 -9.30
N TYR A 500 9.74 2.54 -8.73
CA TYR A 500 10.85 1.89 -9.41
C TYR A 500 10.64 0.37 -9.52
N ASP A 501 10.13 -0.28 -8.48
CA ASP A 501 9.77 -1.70 -8.53
C ASP A 501 8.71 -2.00 -9.62
N LYS A 502 7.78 -1.06 -9.84
CA LYS A 502 6.81 -1.13 -10.95
C LYS A 502 7.54 -1.08 -12.31
N LYS A 503 8.49 -0.16 -12.47
CA LYS A 503 9.32 -0.07 -13.69
C LYS A 503 10.14 -1.35 -13.93
N ILE A 504 10.70 -1.96 -12.88
CA ILE A 504 11.41 -3.25 -12.98
C ILE A 504 10.45 -4.33 -13.49
N THR A 505 9.24 -4.39 -12.92
CA THR A 505 8.20 -5.34 -13.34
C THR A 505 7.82 -5.15 -14.81
N GLU A 506 7.69 -3.91 -15.26
CA GLU A 506 7.40 -3.56 -16.67
C GLU A 506 8.52 -4.00 -17.61
N GLN A 507 9.79 -3.76 -17.26
CA GLN A 507 10.93 -4.22 -18.06
C GLN A 507 10.99 -5.75 -18.16
N ILE A 508 10.72 -6.47 -17.06
CA ILE A 508 10.67 -7.93 -17.06
C ILE A 508 9.52 -8.42 -17.95
N LYS A 509 8.35 -7.78 -17.86
CA LYS A 509 7.20 -8.08 -18.71
C LYS A 509 7.55 -7.89 -20.19
N GLU A 510 8.14 -6.76 -20.56
CA GLU A 510 8.56 -6.48 -21.93
C GLU A 510 9.55 -7.54 -22.43
N ALA A 511 10.52 -7.94 -21.58
CA ALA A 511 11.45 -9.00 -21.92
C ALA A 511 10.73 -10.34 -22.18
N PHE A 512 9.72 -10.70 -21.37
CA PHE A 512 8.94 -11.93 -21.57
C PHE A 512 8.07 -11.93 -22.83
N GLU A 513 7.65 -10.75 -23.27
CA GLU A 513 6.82 -10.56 -24.46
C GLU A 513 7.65 -10.52 -25.76
N THR A 514 8.88 -10.01 -25.70
CA THR A 514 9.65 -9.67 -26.91
C THR A 514 10.93 -10.49 -27.10
N LYS A 515 11.60 -10.89 -26.02
CA LYS A 515 12.97 -11.43 -26.06
C LYS A 515 13.13 -12.81 -25.41
N VAL A 516 12.25 -13.17 -24.47
CA VAL A 516 12.38 -14.35 -23.60
C VAL A 516 11.06 -15.10 -23.55
N LEU A 517 10.88 -16.07 -24.45
CA LEU A 517 9.61 -16.81 -24.54
C LEU A 517 9.49 -17.94 -23.51
N ASP A 518 10.62 -18.43 -23.01
CA ASP A 518 10.73 -19.58 -22.12
C ASP A 518 12.02 -19.50 -21.26
N LEU A 519 12.07 -20.32 -20.19
CA LEU A 519 13.20 -20.40 -19.26
C LEU A 519 13.42 -21.84 -18.79
N ASN A 520 14.66 -22.15 -18.41
CA ASN A 520 15.03 -23.38 -17.70
C ASN A 520 15.14 -23.15 -16.20
N ALA A 521 15.65 -21.99 -15.76
CA ALA A 521 15.87 -21.71 -14.35
C ALA A 521 15.49 -20.27 -13.97
N ILE A 522 14.95 -20.13 -12.75
CA ILE A 522 14.71 -18.85 -12.08
C ILE A 522 15.59 -18.83 -10.83
N CYS A 523 16.71 -18.12 -10.91
CA CYS A 523 17.68 -17.98 -9.85
C CYS A 523 17.28 -16.84 -8.92
N PHE A 524 16.85 -17.20 -7.72
CA PHE A 524 16.49 -16.25 -6.68
C PHE A 524 17.70 -16.00 -5.76
N VAL A 525 18.25 -14.78 -5.77
CA VAL A 525 19.50 -14.43 -5.07
C VAL A 525 19.23 -13.74 -3.73
N ALA A 526 19.75 -14.31 -2.65
CA ALA A 526 19.59 -13.79 -1.28
C ALA A 526 20.88 -13.93 -0.46
N GLN A 527 21.09 -13.04 0.52
CA GLN A 527 22.25 -13.09 1.41
C GLN A 527 22.09 -14.17 2.48
N SER A 528 23.14 -14.96 2.75
CA SER A 528 23.09 -16.08 3.70
C SER A 528 22.97 -15.70 5.16
N SER A 529 23.43 -14.50 5.52
CA SER A 529 23.49 -13.98 6.90
C SER A 529 22.13 -13.56 7.46
N ASN A 530 21.10 -13.42 6.61
CA ASN A 530 19.81 -12.88 7.04
C ASN A 530 18.99 -13.94 7.78
N ALA A 531 19.15 -14.01 9.12
CA ALA A 531 18.44 -14.95 9.97
C ALA A 531 16.91 -14.83 9.93
N ARG A 532 16.42 -13.64 9.59
CA ARG A 532 15.00 -13.32 9.40
C ARG A 532 14.88 -12.41 8.18
N LEU A 533 13.78 -12.56 7.45
CA LEU A 533 13.42 -11.61 6.40
C LEU A 533 12.83 -10.38 7.08
N THR A 534 13.37 -9.20 6.79
CA THR A 534 12.69 -7.95 7.14
C THR A 534 11.34 -7.86 6.43
N LEU A 535 10.44 -7.00 6.90
CA LEU A 535 9.19 -6.75 6.19
C LEU A 535 9.49 -6.35 4.75
N SER A 536 10.38 -5.38 4.48
CA SER A 536 10.72 -4.99 3.11
C SER A 536 11.25 -6.16 2.25
N GLN A 537 11.98 -7.12 2.84
CA GLN A 537 12.43 -8.32 2.12
C GLN A 537 11.30 -9.28 1.76
N GLN A 538 10.35 -9.51 2.66
CA GLN A 538 9.17 -10.33 2.36
C GLN A 538 8.34 -9.71 1.22
N TYR A 539 8.25 -8.38 1.15
CA TYR A 539 7.52 -7.63 0.12
C TYR A 539 8.16 -7.85 -1.25
N ILE A 540 9.49 -7.73 -1.30
CA ILE A 540 10.28 -7.99 -2.51
C ILE A 540 10.07 -9.42 -3.01
N PHE A 541 9.99 -10.40 -2.11
CA PHE A 541 9.77 -11.78 -2.51
C PHE A 541 8.36 -11.99 -3.06
N GLY A 542 7.36 -11.35 -2.44
CA GLY A 542 6.02 -11.28 -2.98
C GLY A 542 6.01 -10.73 -4.40
N ASN A 543 6.72 -9.62 -4.66
CA ASN A 543 6.81 -9.02 -5.98
C ASN A 543 7.49 -9.92 -7.01
N ILE A 544 8.58 -10.59 -6.65
CA ILE A 544 9.26 -11.55 -7.54
C ILE A 544 8.33 -12.70 -7.91
N ILE A 545 7.60 -13.25 -6.94
CA ILE A 545 6.68 -14.39 -7.18
C ILE A 545 5.46 -13.96 -7.99
N ASN A 546 5.02 -12.70 -7.85
CA ASN A 546 3.91 -12.13 -8.63
C ASN A 546 4.18 -12.11 -10.15
N LEU A 547 5.44 -12.26 -10.58
CA LEU A 547 5.83 -12.29 -11.99
C LEU A 547 5.43 -13.57 -12.72
N PHE A 548 5.13 -14.66 -11.98
CA PHE A 548 5.14 -16.00 -12.54
C PHE A 548 3.80 -16.75 -12.45
N GLY A 549 3.58 -17.59 -13.46
CA GLY A 549 2.58 -18.64 -13.44
C GLY A 549 2.97 -19.80 -12.52
N LYS A 550 1.99 -20.60 -12.08
CA LYS A 550 2.23 -21.75 -11.19
C LYS A 550 3.02 -22.90 -11.83
N ASP A 551 3.20 -22.88 -13.14
CA ASP A 551 3.86 -23.91 -13.94
C ASP A 551 5.39 -23.86 -13.91
N VAL A 552 5.98 -22.74 -13.48
CA VAL A 552 7.43 -22.58 -13.33
C VAL A 552 7.94 -22.90 -11.91
N LYS A 553 7.07 -23.37 -11.00
CA LYS A 553 7.42 -23.68 -9.59
C LYS A 553 8.70 -24.50 -9.43
N LYS A 554 8.86 -25.53 -10.26
CA LYS A 554 9.99 -26.48 -10.20
C LYS A 554 11.30 -25.90 -10.74
N ASN A 555 11.23 -24.77 -11.42
CA ASN A 555 12.37 -24.12 -12.08
C ASN A 555 13.10 -23.12 -11.17
N PHE A 556 12.58 -22.87 -9.97
CA PHE A 556 13.25 -22.00 -9.00
C PHE A 556 14.48 -22.66 -8.39
N ILE A 557 15.54 -21.87 -8.18
CA ILE A 557 16.73 -22.25 -7.41
C ILE A 557 17.15 -21.06 -6.56
N ALA A 558 17.33 -21.26 -5.26
CA ALA A 558 17.89 -20.22 -4.38
C ALA A 558 19.42 -20.17 -4.48
N MET A 559 19.97 -19.00 -4.77
CA MET A 559 21.40 -18.74 -4.88
C MET A 559 21.82 -17.89 -3.67
N LEU A 560 22.37 -18.54 -2.64
CA LEU A 560 22.67 -17.88 -1.37
C LEU A 560 24.09 -17.31 -1.39
N THR A 561 24.21 -15.98 -1.35
CA THR A 561 25.50 -15.26 -1.42
C THR A 561 26.05 -14.93 -0.04
N PHE A 562 27.31 -14.49 0.05
CA PHE A 562 28.01 -14.15 1.30
C PHE A 562 28.16 -15.33 2.28
N CYS A 563 28.21 -16.57 1.76
CA CYS A 563 28.33 -17.76 2.60
C CYS A 563 29.72 -17.91 3.24
N ASP A 564 29.77 -18.23 4.52
CA ASP A 564 31.02 -18.50 5.27
C ASP A 564 31.37 -20.01 5.34
N GLY A 565 30.67 -20.84 4.58
CA GLY A 565 30.80 -22.31 4.59
C GLY A 565 29.87 -23.03 5.56
N LYS A 566 29.23 -22.33 6.51
CA LYS A 566 28.25 -22.92 7.44
C LYS A 566 26.88 -23.09 6.80
N THR A 567 25.89 -23.50 7.59
CA THR A 567 24.49 -23.52 7.16
C THR A 567 23.96 -22.08 7.10
N PRO A 568 23.50 -21.60 5.92
CA PRO A 568 22.94 -20.26 5.78
C PRO A 568 21.74 -20.04 6.71
N GLN A 569 21.74 -18.93 7.46
CA GLN A 569 20.67 -18.62 8.40
C GLN A 569 19.35 -18.25 7.68
N VAL A 570 19.47 -17.71 6.46
CA VAL A 570 18.34 -17.33 5.60
C VAL A 570 17.44 -18.51 5.21
N ILE A 571 17.93 -19.75 5.31
CA ILE A 571 17.13 -20.96 5.02
C ILE A 571 15.88 -21.00 5.90
N ASN A 572 16.04 -20.76 7.21
CA ASN A 572 14.92 -20.77 8.16
C ASN A 572 13.89 -19.70 7.78
N ALA A 573 14.36 -18.55 7.30
CA ALA A 573 13.50 -17.44 6.92
C ALA A 573 12.73 -17.73 5.62
N LEU A 574 13.37 -18.37 4.63
CA LEU A 574 12.74 -18.81 3.38
C LEU A 574 11.73 -19.97 3.60
N GLN A 575 11.97 -20.81 4.60
CA GLN A 575 11.09 -21.92 4.98
C GLN A 575 9.96 -21.49 5.95
N SER A 576 10.00 -20.26 6.47
CA SER A 576 8.94 -19.75 7.34
C SER A 576 7.59 -19.74 6.61
N LYS A 577 6.51 -20.06 7.34
CA LYS A 577 5.13 -20.01 6.82
C LYS A 577 4.72 -18.60 6.38
N GLU A 578 5.36 -17.58 6.94
CA GLU A 578 5.15 -16.17 6.57
C GLU A 578 5.82 -15.83 5.23
N CYS A 579 6.81 -16.62 4.80
CA CYS A 579 7.47 -16.44 3.51
C CYS A 579 6.70 -17.20 2.43
N VAL A 580 6.24 -16.50 1.41
CA VAL A 580 5.57 -17.11 0.24
C VAL A 580 6.46 -18.11 -0.51
N PHE A 581 7.80 -17.98 -0.42
CA PHE A 581 8.75 -18.92 -1.01
C PHE A 581 8.67 -20.32 -0.37
N SER A 582 8.22 -20.43 0.89
CA SER A 582 8.00 -21.72 1.57
C SER A 582 7.01 -22.62 0.85
N THR A 583 6.10 -22.05 0.05
CA THR A 583 5.14 -22.79 -0.78
C THR A 583 5.74 -23.35 -2.07
N ILE A 584 6.92 -22.86 -2.46
CA ILE A 584 7.62 -23.26 -3.69
C ILE A 584 8.67 -24.32 -3.37
N ILE A 585 9.40 -24.19 -2.25
CA ILE A 585 10.48 -25.09 -1.85
C ILE A 585 10.13 -26.59 -1.98
N PRO A 586 8.95 -27.08 -1.53
CA PRO A 586 8.60 -28.49 -1.62
C PRO A 586 8.46 -29.03 -3.06
N GLU A 587 8.29 -28.14 -4.04
CA GLU A 587 8.10 -28.49 -5.46
C GLU A 587 9.42 -28.53 -6.23
N ILE A 588 10.51 -28.02 -5.63
CA ILE A 588 11.84 -27.93 -6.25
C ILE A 588 12.62 -29.21 -5.94
N ASP A 589 13.15 -29.86 -6.98
CA ASP A 589 14.02 -31.01 -6.81
C ASP A 589 15.26 -30.64 -5.99
N SER A 590 15.78 -31.54 -5.16
CA SER A 590 17.00 -31.27 -4.38
C SER A 590 18.25 -31.15 -5.29
N PRO A 591 19.21 -30.26 -4.98
CA PRO A 591 19.13 -29.22 -3.95
C PRO A 591 18.29 -28.04 -4.44
N TRP A 592 17.45 -27.47 -3.57
CA TRP A 592 16.64 -26.28 -3.86
C TRP A 592 17.40 -24.96 -3.63
N TYR A 593 18.57 -25.02 -2.97
CA TYR A 593 19.47 -23.89 -2.79
C TYR A 593 20.94 -24.30 -3.00
N LEU A 594 21.77 -23.32 -3.35
CA LEU A 594 23.22 -23.44 -3.51
C LEU A 594 23.92 -22.30 -2.77
N LYS A 595 25.18 -22.52 -2.36
CA LYS A 595 25.93 -21.58 -1.52
C LYS A 595 27.06 -20.93 -2.32
N PHE A 596 27.18 -19.62 -2.22
CA PHE A 596 28.19 -18.85 -2.95
C PHE A 596 28.92 -17.90 -2.02
N ASN A 597 30.24 -17.94 -2.13
CA ASN A 597 31.11 -16.88 -1.66
C ASN A 597 31.99 -16.47 -2.84
N ASN A 598 31.70 -15.29 -3.37
CA ASN A 598 32.29 -14.80 -4.61
C ASN A 598 33.37 -13.74 -4.33
N SER A 599 33.86 -13.61 -3.08
CA SER A 599 34.88 -12.62 -2.73
C SER A 599 36.19 -12.83 -3.48
N ALA A 600 36.55 -14.08 -3.75
CA ALA A 600 37.80 -14.46 -4.42
C ALA A 600 37.88 -14.10 -5.92
N ILE A 601 36.80 -13.60 -6.52
CA ILE A 601 36.80 -13.31 -7.97
C ILE A 601 37.73 -12.14 -8.34
N TYR A 602 37.87 -11.14 -7.46
CA TYR A 602 38.68 -9.94 -7.73
C TYR A 602 39.96 -9.90 -6.88
N ASP A 603 40.32 -11.01 -6.21
CA ASP A 603 41.47 -11.04 -5.31
C ASP A 603 42.76 -11.36 -6.07
N ASP A 604 43.74 -10.46 -5.97
CA ASP A 604 45.08 -10.61 -6.53
C ASP A 604 45.94 -11.60 -5.72
N ASN A 605 45.58 -11.86 -4.45
CA ASN A 605 46.33 -12.73 -3.56
C ASN A 605 45.83 -14.18 -3.64
N THR A 606 46.03 -14.81 -4.79
CA THR A 606 45.60 -16.20 -5.05
C THR A 606 46.29 -17.24 -4.16
N GLU A 607 47.38 -16.85 -3.48
CA GLU A 607 48.11 -17.70 -2.53
C GLU A 607 47.45 -17.75 -1.15
N ASP A 608 46.60 -16.79 -0.80
CA ASP A 608 45.89 -16.76 0.48
C ASP A 608 44.95 -17.98 0.64
N GLU A 609 45.04 -18.66 1.79
CA GLU A 609 44.30 -19.89 2.06
C GLU A 609 42.78 -19.67 2.05
N PHE A 610 42.30 -18.53 2.56
CA PHE A 610 40.88 -18.21 2.57
C PHE A 610 40.36 -17.94 1.16
N THR A 611 41.14 -17.24 0.33
CA THR A 611 40.84 -16.97 -1.08
C THR A 611 40.73 -18.27 -1.88
N GLN A 612 41.68 -19.19 -1.70
CA GLN A 612 41.62 -20.52 -2.32
C GLN A 612 40.40 -21.32 -1.84
N MET A 613 40.11 -21.27 -0.53
CA MET A 613 38.96 -21.96 0.05
C MET A 613 37.64 -21.44 -0.52
N PHE A 614 37.44 -20.11 -0.57
CA PHE A 614 36.22 -19.51 -1.09
C PHE A 614 36.05 -19.73 -2.59
N TRP A 615 37.14 -19.64 -3.37
CA TRP A 615 37.13 -19.99 -4.78
C TRP A 615 36.68 -21.44 -5.00
N LYS A 616 37.31 -22.38 -4.28
CA LYS A 616 36.96 -23.81 -4.37
C LYS A 616 35.52 -24.08 -3.98
N LEU A 617 35.02 -23.41 -2.92
CA LEU A 617 33.62 -23.51 -2.50
C LEU A 617 32.68 -23.00 -3.60
N GLY A 618 32.94 -21.81 -4.14
CA GLY A 618 32.12 -21.20 -5.21
C GLY A 618 32.10 -22.05 -6.48
N MET A 619 33.27 -22.44 -6.99
CA MET A 619 33.38 -23.24 -8.22
C MET A 619 32.69 -24.61 -8.09
N LYS A 620 32.83 -25.28 -6.93
CA LYS A 620 32.09 -26.53 -6.67
C LYS A 620 30.57 -26.31 -6.72
N ASN A 621 30.05 -25.25 -6.12
CA ASN A 621 28.61 -24.97 -6.15
C ASN A 621 28.13 -24.56 -7.55
N PHE A 622 28.98 -23.93 -8.36
CA PHE A 622 28.68 -23.71 -9.78
C PHE A 622 28.66 -25.01 -10.58
N ASP A 623 29.51 -25.97 -10.27
CA ASP A 623 29.47 -27.30 -10.91
C ASP A 623 28.18 -28.05 -10.58
N ASP A 624 27.74 -27.98 -9.31
CA ASP A 624 26.45 -28.50 -8.87
C ASP A 624 25.29 -27.76 -9.57
N PHE A 625 25.39 -26.43 -9.71
CA PHE A 625 24.43 -25.61 -10.44
C PHE A 625 24.32 -26.02 -11.90
N ILE A 626 25.44 -26.12 -12.61
CA ILE A 626 25.51 -26.52 -14.04
C ILE A 626 24.90 -27.91 -14.21
N SER A 627 25.27 -28.86 -13.34
CA SER A 627 24.77 -30.25 -13.38
C SER A 627 23.25 -30.34 -13.20
N LYS A 628 22.68 -29.44 -12.39
CA LYS A 628 21.23 -29.31 -12.19
C LYS A 628 20.58 -28.59 -13.38
N LEU A 629 21.18 -27.50 -13.83
CA LEU A 629 20.67 -26.62 -14.87
C LEU A 629 20.42 -27.36 -16.20
N VAL A 630 21.36 -28.21 -16.62
CA VAL A 630 21.23 -29.01 -17.87
C VAL A 630 20.11 -30.04 -17.81
N LYS A 631 19.60 -30.37 -16.62
CA LYS A 631 18.49 -31.32 -16.41
C LYS A 631 17.15 -30.62 -16.23
N LEU A 632 17.14 -29.30 -16.00
CA LEU A 632 15.90 -28.57 -15.75
C LEU A 632 15.08 -28.43 -17.04
N PRO A 633 13.76 -28.74 -16.98
CA PRO A 633 12.91 -28.66 -18.14
C PRO A 633 12.72 -27.22 -18.58
N ARG A 634 12.79 -26.98 -19.90
CA ARG A 634 12.43 -25.71 -20.52
C ARG A 634 10.92 -25.44 -20.34
N LYS A 635 10.55 -24.28 -19.80
CA LYS A 635 9.17 -23.88 -19.54
C LYS A 635 8.80 -22.62 -20.30
N SER A 636 7.70 -22.69 -21.04
CA SER A 636 7.08 -21.52 -21.66
C SER A 636 6.66 -20.49 -20.61
N LEU A 637 6.87 -19.21 -20.89
CA LEU A 637 6.42 -18.10 -20.06
C LEU A 637 5.02 -17.59 -20.41
N GLU A 638 4.24 -18.34 -21.20
CA GLU A 638 2.89 -17.95 -21.61
C GLU A 638 1.96 -17.68 -20.42
N LYS A 639 1.94 -18.56 -19.42
CA LYS A 639 1.14 -18.34 -18.20
C LYS A 639 1.66 -17.16 -17.39
N SER A 640 2.98 -16.95 -17.32
CA SER A 640 3.58 -15.80 -16.64
C SER A 640 3.21 -14.48 -17.33
N ARG A 641 3.22 -14.43 -18.67
CA ARG A 641 2.71 -13.27 -19.43
C ARG A 641 1.24 -13.00 -19.14
N GLU A 642 0.42 -14.05 -19.12
CA GLU A 642 -1.00 -13.90 -18.80
C GLU A 642 -1.21 -13.42 -17.35
N VAL A 643 -0.44 -13.92 -16.38
CA VAL A 643 -0.44 -13.42 -14.99
C VAL A 643 -0.16 -11.92 -14.94
N LEU A 644 0.91 -11.47 -15.60
CA LEU A 644 1.29 -10.05 -15.65
C LEU A 644 0.19 -9.20 -16.30
N LYS A 645 -0.35 -9.66 -17.43
CA LYS A 645 -1.45 -9.01 -18.15
C LYS A 645 -2.71 -8.88 -17.29
N ARG A 646 -3.09 -9.93 -16.55
CA ARG A 646 -4.26 -9.89 -15.66
C ARG A 646 -4.07 -8.93 -14.49
N ARG A 647 -2.88 -8.91 -13.86
CA ARG A 647 -2.58 -7.96 -12.78
C ARG A 647 -2.66 -6.51 -13.25
N GLU A 648 -2.10 -6.22 -14.42
CA GLU A 648 -2.19 -4.89 -15.03
C GLU A 648 -3.63 -4.52 -15.36
N ARG A 649 -4.40 -5.46 -15.93
CA ARG A 649 -5.81 -5.25 -16.25
C ARG A 649 -6.65 -4.94 -15.01
N ILE A 650 -6.43 -5.67 -13.90
CA ILE A 650 -7.10 -5.38 -12.62
C ILE A 650 -6.78 -3.95 -12.17
N LYS A 651 -5.50 -3.55 -12.18
CA LYS A 651 -5.10 -2.19 -11.79
C LYS A 651 -5.75 -1.12 -12.66
N ALA A 652 -5.70 -1.29 -13.98
CA ALA A 652 -6.32 -0.36 -14.92
C ALA A 652 -7.83 -0.24 -14.70
N ARG A 653 -8.52 -1.36 -14.48
CA ARG A 653 -9.97 -1.35 -14.21
C ARG A 653 -10.35 -0.73 -12.88
N ILE A 654 -9.50 -0.84 -11.86
CA ILE A 654 -9.72 -0.15 -10.58
C ILE A 654 -9.60 1.36 -10.77
N GLU A 655 -8.62 1.85 -11.51
CA GLU A 655 -8.50 3.29 -11.81
C GLU A 655 -9.66 3.80 -12.68
N ASP A 656 -10.06 3.01 -13.69
CA ASP A 656 -11.26 3.31 -14.48
C ASP A 656 -12.50 3.38 -13.57
N LEU A 657 -12.69 2.39 -12.68
CA LEU A 657 -13.82 2.33 -11.76
C LEU A 657 -13.85 3.50 -10.78
N LYS A 658 -12.70 3.90 -10.23
CA LYS A 658 -12.59 5.12 -9.39
C LYS A 658 -13.09 6.35 -10.15
N THR A 659 -12.67 6.49 -11.41
CA THR A 659 -13.09 7.59 -12.27
C THR A 659 -14.60 7.54 -12.54
N THR A 660 -15.13 6.36 -12.87
CA THR A 660 -16.57 6.17 -13.09
C THR A 660 -17.38 6.48 -11.82
N LEU A 661 -16.92 6.05 -10.63
CA LEU A 661 -17.57 6.31 -9.34
C LEU A 661 -17.61 7.82 -9.01
N ASN A 662 -16.52 8.54 -9.27
CA ASN A 662 -16.51 9.99 -9.09
C ASN A 662 -17.53 10.68 -10.02
N SER A 663 -17.62 10.24 -11.28
CA SER A 663 -18.63 10.73 -12.22
C SER A 663 -20.06 10.38 -11.76
N GLN A 664 -20.29 9.19 -11.19
CA GLN A 664 -21.57 8.83 -10.57
C GLN A 664 -21.95 9.78 -9.43
N LEU A 665 -21.01 10.07 -8.53
CA LEU A 665 -21.23 10.98 -7.40
C LEU A 665 -21.54 12.40 -7.88
N ALA A 666 -20.80 12.89 -8.89
CA ALA A 666 -21.06 14.18 -9.52
C ALA A 666 -22.46 14.22 -10.16
N LYS A 667 -22.83 13.19 -10.93
CA LYS A 667 -24.14 13.11 -11.58
C LYS A 667 -25.28 13.02 -10.57
N MET A 668 -25.13 12.27 -9.48
CA MET A 668 -26.10 12.23 -8.39
C MET A 668 -26.29 13.61 -7.75
N ASN A 669 -25.20 14.34 -7.51
CA ASN A 669 -25.28 15.69 -6.97
C ASN A 669 -25.99 16.65 -7.94
N GLU A 670 -25.72 16.55 -9.24
CA GLU A 670 -26.42 17.32 -10.28
C GLU A 670 -27.93 17.03 -10.25
N ILE A 671 -28.32 15.75 -10.23
CA ILE A 671 -29.74 15.32 -10.16
C ILE A 671 -30.41 15.89 -8.92
N LYS A 672 -29.78 15.78 -7.75
CA LYS A 672 -30.29 16.30 -6.48
C LYS A 672 -30.50 17.81 -6.51
N GLN A 673 -29.54 18.56 -7.06
CA GLN A 673 -29.60 20.02 -7.17
C GLN A 673 -30.71 20.48 -8.12
N ILE A 674 -30.81 19.84 -9.28
CA ILE A 674 -31.85 20.12 -10.28
C ILE A 674 -33.23 19.82 -9.69
N TYR A 675 -33.40 18.64 -9.10
CA TYR A 675 -34.69 18.23 -8.52
C TYR A 675 -35.14 19.19 -7.43
N LYS A 676 -34.22 19.60 -6.54
CA LYS A 676 -34.50 20.59 -5.49
C LYS A 676 -34.99 21.92 -6.07
N GLN A 677 -34.28 22.47 -7.07
CA GLN A 677 -34.63 23.76 -7.65
C GLN A 677 -35.91 23.73 -8.49
N LEU A 678 -36.17 22.63 -9.20
CA LEU A 678 -37.44 22.40 -9.89
C LEU A 678 -38.62 22.34 -8.90
N ASN A 679 -38.41 21.70 -7.74
CA ASN A 679 -39.44 21.61 -6.70
C ASN A 679 -39.66 22.95 -5.98
N GLU A 680 -38.60 23.71 -5.69
CA GLU A 680 -38.68 25.06 -5.13
C GLU A 680 -39.40 26.03 -6.07
N ASN A 681 -39.25 25.85 -7.39
CA ASN A 681 -39.91 26.65 -8.43
C ASN A 681 -41.14 25.97 -9.04
N ARG A 682 -41.76 25.00 -8.36
CA ARG A 682 -42.82 24.14 -8.93
C ARG A 682 -43.99 24.91 -9.55
N GLU A 683 -44.39 26.03 -8.97
CA GLU A 683 -45.47 26.86 -9.53
C GLU A 683 -45.05 27.60 -10.80
N LYS A 684 -43.80 28.03 -10.91
CA LYS A 684 -43.25 28.62 -12.14
C LYS A 684 -43.10 27.56 -13.24
N VAL A 685 -42.64 26.37 -12.87
CA VAL A 685 -42.57 25.20 -13.77
C VAL A 685 -43.95 24.85 -14.32
N LYS A 686 -45.00 24.81 -13.47
CA LYS A 686 -46.39 24.55 -13.91
C LYS A 686 -46.92 25.61 -14.87
N LYS A 687 -46.47 26.85 -14.73
CA LYS A 687 -46.88 27.99 -15.57
C LYS A 687 -45.99 28.18 -16.80
N ASN A 688 -45.00 27.31 -17.03
CA ASN A 688 -43.96 27.47 -18.06
C ASN A 688 -43.27 28.85 -18.02
N GLU A 689 -43.06 29.38 -16.82
CA GLU A 689 -42.30 30.61 -16.62
C GLU A 689 -40.80 30.28 -16.61
N ASN A 690 -40.01 31.03 -17.37
CA ASN A 690 -38.55 30.88 -17.39
C ASN A 690 -37.93 31.33 -16.06
N PHE A 691 -36.95 30.57 -15.57
CA PHE A 691 -36.13 30.91 -14.40
C PHE A 691 -34.72 30.34 -14.57
N THR A 692 -33.77 30.82 -13.77
CA THR A 692 -32.39 30.35 -13.77
C THR A 692 -32.20 29.22 -12.78
N LEU A 693 -31.45 28.21 -13.20
CA LEU A 693 -30.96 27.09 -12.41
C LEU A 693 -29.47 27.30 -12.16
N THR A 694 -29.07 27.15 -10.90
CA THR A 694 -27.66 27.12 -10.53
C THR A 694 -27.25 25.66 -10.44
N THR A 695 -26.43 25.19 -11.38
CA THR A 695 -26.02 23.78 -11.44
C THR A 695 -24.51 23.70 -11.26
N GLN A 696 -24.06 22.83 -10.34
CA GLN A 696 -22.66 22.44 -10.29
C GLN A 696 -22.44 21.39 -11.38
N VAL A 697 -21.78 21.80 -12.46
CA VAL A 697 -21.49 20.93 -13.59
C VAL A 697 -20.02 20.53 -13.57
N GLU A 698 -19.79 19.28 -13.92
CA GLU A 698 -18.46 18.73 -14.08
C GLU A 698 -17.89 19.22 -15.42
N VAL A 699 -16.98 20.19 -15.36
CA VAL A 699 -16.36 20.79 -16.54
C VAL A 699 -14.99 20.19 -16.72
N GLN A 700 -14.72 19.74 -17.95
CA GLN A 700 -13.45 19.12 -18.27
C GLN A 700 -12.39 20.20 -18.54
N LYS A 701 -11.35 20.24 -17.71
CA LYS A 701 -10.21 21.14 -17.87
C LYS A 701 -8.97 20.37 -18.28
N ARG A 702 -8.16 20.99 -19.13
CA ARG A 702 -6.81 20.49 -19.42
C ARG A 702 -5.86 20.95 -18.31
N VAL A 703 -5.20 19.99 -17.69
CA VAL A 703 -4.21 20.21 -16.64
C VAL A 703 -2.86 19.75 -17.19
N ASN A 704 -1.86 20.64 -17.09
CA ASN A 704 -0.51 20.34 -17.54
C ASN A 704 0.14 19.31 -16.60
N LEU A 705 0.80 18.32 -17.19
CA LEU A 705 1.53 17.27 -16.49
C LEU A 705 2.96 17.72 -16.18
N GLN A 706 3.62 17.02 -15.25
CA GLN A 706 5.02 17.29 -14.93
C GLN A 706 5.93 16.93 -16.13
N PRO A 707 7.11 17.57 -16.27
CA PRO A 707 8.05 17.24 -17.33
C PRO A 707 8.40 15.74 -17.33
N GLY A 708 8.14 15.05 -18.44
CA GLY A 708 8.39 13.61 -18.60
C GLY A 708 7.16 12.71 -18.43
N GLU A 709 6.02 13.26 -18.03
CA GLU A 709 4.74 12.56 -17.97
C GLU A 709 3.88 12.85 -19.21
N TYR A 710 3.18 11.83 -19.70
CA TYR A 710 2.29 11.95 -20.85
C TYR A 710 0.95 11.29 -20.58
N ALA A 711 -0.10 11.74 -21.27
CA ALA A 711 -1.42 11.15 -21.27
C ALA A 711 -1.91 10.94 -22.70
N THR A 712 -2.52 9.78 -22.97
CA THR A 712 -3.19 9.55 -24.25
C THR A 712 -4.61 10.06 -24.14
N ASN A 713 -4.89 11.16 -24.83
CA ASN A 713 -6.18 11.84 -24.85
C ASN A 713 -6.94 11.52 -26.13
N CYS A 714 -8.26 11.46 -26.06
CA CYS A 714 -9.12 11.35 -27.23
C CYS A 714 -9.64 12.74 -27.61
N ASN A 715 -9.32 13.21 -28.81
CA ASN A 715 -9.79 14.48 -29.36
C ASN A 715 -11.28 14.47 -29.66
N LYS A 716 -11.86 13.28 -29.90
CA LYS A 716 -13.30 13.12 -30.16
C LYS A 716 -14.14 13.08 -28.88
N CYS A 717 -13.64 12.44 -27.84
CA CYS A 717 -14.34 12.30 -26.56
C CYS A 717 -13.91 13.34 -25.52
N HIS A 718 -12.91 14.15 -25.84
CA HIS A 718 -12.24 15.10 -24.96
C HIS A 718 -11.77 14.52 -23.62
N LYS A 719 -11.55 13.20 -23.51
CA LYS A 719 -11.15 12.54 -22.26
C LYS A 719 -9.77 11.93 -22.34
N THR A 720 -9.10 11.84 -21.18
CA THR A 720 -7.88 11.06 -21.04
C THR A 720 -8.21 9.57 -21.04
N CYS A 721 -7.71 8.86 -22.04
CA CYS A 721 -7.92 7.42 -22.23
C CYS A 721 -6.79 6.57 -21.63
N HIS A 722 -5.63 7.16 -21.32
CA HIS A 722 -4.54 6.47 -20.63
C HIS A 722 -3.62 7.48 -19.93
N TYR A 723 -3.40 7.31 -18.63
CA TYR A 723 -2.44 8.08 -17.83
C TYR A 723 -1.94 7.24 -16.63
N PRO A 724 -0.63 7.27 -16.32
CA PRO A 724 0.45 7.81 -17.13
C PRO A 724 0.68 6.97 -18.38
N CYS A 725 0.90 7.62 -19.52
CA CYS A 725 1.26 6.98 -20.77
C CYS A 725 2.77 7.08 -20.99
N HIS A 726 3.42 5.95 -21.25
CA HIS A 726 4.87 5.88 -21.46
C HIS A 726 5.28 6.09 -22.93
N VAL A 727 4.33 6.33 -23.82
CA VAL A 727 4.63 6.74 -25.19
C VAL A 727 5.12 8.20 -25.14
N PRO A 728 6.25 8.58 -25.77
CA PRO A 728 6.72 9.98 -25.75
C PRO A 728 5.80 10.94 -26.54
N PHE A 729 5.72 12.22 -26.11
CA PHE A 729 4.90 13.27 -26.74
C PHE A 729 5.25 13.56 -28.21
N PHE A 730 6.52 13.39 -28.59
CA PHE A 730 7.03 13.81 -29.91
C PHE A 730 6.65 12.86 -31.06
N ILE A 731 5.88 11.80 -30.78
CA ILE A 731 5.56 10.75 -31.76
C ILE A 731 4.08 10.89 -32.19
N SER A 732 3.88 11.25 -33.47
CA SER A 732 2.63 11.71 -34.09
C SER A 732 1.38 10.80 -33.97
N ALA A 733 0.22 11.28 -34.46
CA ALA A 733 -1.06 10.56 -34.53
C ALA A 733 -1.00 9.13 -35.15
N PHE A 734 0.04 8.80 -35.91
CA PHE A 734 0.25 7.48 -36.50
C PHE A 734 0.73 6.41 -35.50
N THR A 735 1.29 6.80 -34.34
CA THR A 735 1.89 5.90 -33.34
C THR A 735 1.05 5.69 -32.08
N ASN A 736 -0.16 6.24 -31.99
CA ASN A 736 -1.07 5.96 -30.87
C ASN A 736 -1.42 4.47 -30.72
N ARG A 737 -1.18 3.65 -31.76
CA ARG A 737 -1.29 2.18 -31.68
C ARG A 737 -0.41 1.54 -30.61
N PHE A 738 0.61 2.24 -30.13
CA PHE A 738 1.48 1.78 -29.05
C PHE A 738 0.96 2.16 -27.65
N CYS A 739 -0.10 2.98 -27.55
CA CYS A 739 -0.81 3.10 -26.28
C CYS A 739 -1.46 1.77 -25.94
N THR A 740 -1.25 1.29 -24.73
CA THR A 740 -1.90 0.08 -24.17
C THR A 740 -3.42 0.15 -24.22
N CYS A 741 -3.97 1.37 -24.22
CA CYS A 741 -5.39 1.64 -24.38
C CYS A 741 -5.94 1.32 -25.78
N ILE A 742 -5.09 1.05 -26.78
CA ILE A 742 -5.48 0.85 -28.18
C ILE A 742 -5.21 -0.59 -28.61
N GLU A 743 -6.26 -1.26 -29.07
CA GLU A 743 -6.19 -2.63 -29.56
C GLU A 743 -6.99 -2.72 -30.88
N ASN A 744 -6.44 -3.42 -31.88
CA ASN A 744 -7.08 -3.56 -33.20
C ASN A 744 -7.53 -2.22 -33.81
N LYS A 745 -6.70 -1.18 -33.66
CA LYS A 745 -6.94 0.21 -34.12
C LYS A 745 -8.06 0.96 -33.38
N LEU A 746 -8.68 0.37 -32.36
CA LEU A 746 -9.73 0.99 -31.56
C LEU A 746 -9.23 1.21 -30.13
N CYS A 747 -9.59 2.35 -29.53
CA CYS A 747 -9.38 2.58 -28.12
C CYS A 747 -10.39 1.75 -27.32
N ARG A 748 -9.90 0.96 -26.37
CA ARG A 748 -10.74 0.15 -25.47
C ARG A 748 -11.40 0.99 -24.36
N VAL A 749 -10.94 2.22 -24.14
CA VAL A 749 -11.48 3.14 -23.12
C VAL A 749 -12.60 4.01 -23.67
N CYS A 750 -12.52 4.47 -24.92
CA CYS A 750 -13.54 5.35 -25.51
C CYS A 750 -14.23 4.77 -26.75
N GLY A 751 -13.81 3.60 -27.23
CA GLY A 751 -14.33 2.98 -28.46
C GLY A 751 -13.93 3.69 -29.76
N CYS A 752 -13.28 4.86 -29.69
CA CYS A 752 -12.91 5.63 -30.87
C CYS A 752 -11.66 5.05 -31.54
N HIS A 753 -11.54 5.27 -32.84
CA HIS A 753 -10.37 4.84 -33.60
C HIS A 753 -9.09 5.53 -33.12
N HIS A 754 -7.94 4.86 -33.23
CA HIS A 754 -6.66 5.35 -32.71
C HIS A 754 -6.18 6.69 -33.29
N THR A 755 -6.71 7.06 -34.46
CA THR A 755 -6.46 8.36 -35.10
C THR A 755 -7.11 9.52 -34.35
N GLU A 756 -8.16 9.24 -33.56
CA GLU A 756 -8.83 10.23 -32.71
C GLU A 756 -8.07 10.50 -31.42
N HIS A 757 -6.94 9.85 -31.21
CA HIS A 757 -6.16 9.99 -29.99
C HIS A 757 -4.91 10.83 -30.24
N VAL A 758 -4.37 11.40 -29.18
CA VAL A 758 -3.10 12.12 -29.20
C VAL A 758 -2.45 11.93 -27.85
N ASN A 759 -1.14 11.75 -27.84
CA ASN A 759 -0.39 11.71 -26.60
C ASN A 759 0.11 13.12 -26.28
N GLU A 760 -0.19 13.63 -25.09
CA GLU A 760 0.02 15.02 -24.71
C GLU A 760 0.66 15.15 -23.33
N SER A 761 1.37 16.25 -23.08
CA SER A 761 1.86 16.65 -21.74
C SER A 761 0.77 17.33 -20.90
N CYS A 762 -0.49 17.06 -21.21
CA CYS A 762 -1.64 17.50 -20.43
C CYS A 762 -2.64 16.35 -20.32
N LYS A 763 -3.32 16.24 -19.19
CA LYS A 763 -4.47 15.36 -19.02
C LYS A 763 -5.75 16.17 -18.90
N TYR A 764 -6.87 15.54 -19.16
CA TYR A 764 -8.18 16.06 -18.85
C TYR A 764 -8.51 15.70 -17.40
N GLU A 765 -8.74 16.72 -16.58
CA GLU A 765 -9.32 16.58 -15.26
C GLU A 765 -10.73 17.15 -15.25
N TYR A 766 -11.55 16.59 -14.38
CA TYR A 766 -12.90 17.04 -14.15
C TYR A 766 -12.90 18.02 -12.97
N VAL A 767 -13.35 19.25 -13.22
CA VAL A 767 -13.46 20.30 -12.20
C VAL A 767 -14.91 20.69 -12.07
N ILE A 768 -15.40 20.76 -10.83
CA ILE A 768 -16.77 21.19 -10.55
C ILE A 768 -16.81 22.72 -10.64
N GLU A 769 -17.58 23.25 -11.59
CA GLU A 769 -17.88 24.68 -11.67
C GLU A 769 -19.36 24.95 -11.44
N THR A 770 -19.65 26.03 -10.73
CA THR A 770 -21.01 26.53 -10.57
C THR A 770 -21.38 27.31 -11.82
N LYS A 771 -22.42 26.88 -12.53
CA LYS A 771 -22.93 27.56 -13.72
C LYS A 771 -24.38 27.97 -13.51
N GLU A 772 -24.70 29.21 -13.87
CA GLU A 772 -26.09 29.67 -14.00
C GLU A 772 -26.57 29.39 -15.43
N GLU A 773 -27.67 28.67 -15.55
CA GLU A 773 -28.26 28.30 -16.84
C GLU A 773 -29.76 28.57 -16.80
N THR A 774 -30.35 29.00 -17.91
CA THR A 774 -31.81 29.16 -17.97
C THR A 774 -32.47 27.78 -18.04
N LEU A 775 -33.68 27.64 -17.48
CA LEU A 775 -34.46 26.40 -17.57
C LEU A 775 -34.58 25.89 -19.01
N GLU A 776 -34.69 26.79 -19.97
CA GLU A 776 -34.78 26.48 -21.39
C GLU A 776 -33.46 25.95 -21.98
N ASP A 777 -32.32 26.50 -21.58
CA ASP A 777 -30.99 25.97 -21.94
C ASP A 777 -30.78 24.56 -21.36
N VAL A 778 -31.26 24.34 -20.13
CA VAL A 778 -31.20 23.03 -19.49
C VAL A 778 -32.13 22.04 -20.20
N TYR A 779 -33.35 22.43 -20.54
CA TYR A 779 -34.25 21.61 -21.34
C TYR A 779 -33.64 21.26 -22.69
N LYS A 780 -33.07 22.22 -23.40
CA LYS A 780 -32.44 21.99 -24.71
C LYS A 780 -31.33 20.93 -24.65
N ARG A 781 -30.51 20.94 -23.59
CA ARG A 781 -29.45 19.93 -23.37
C ARG A 781 -29.99 18.50 -23.24
N TYR A 782 -31.18 18.33 -22.67
CA TYR A 782 -31.76 17.03 -22.36
C TYR A 782 -32.96 16.66 -23.26
N SER A 783 -33.42 17.52 -24.16
CA SER A 783 -34.63 17.32 -24.99
C SER A 783 -34.37 17.06 -26.47
N GLU A 784 -33.12 16.91 -26.91
CA GLU A 784 -32.82 16.53 -28.30
C GLU A 784 -33.45 15.16 -28.62
N GLY A 785 -34.57 15.17 -29.36
CA GLY A 785 -35.21 13.94 -29.88
C GLY A 785 -36.73 13.96 -30.09
N LYS A 786 -37.52 14.85 -29.47
CA LYS A 786 -38.99 14.91 -29.71
C LYS A 786 -39.50 16.36 -29.74
N GLN A 787 -39.94 16.81 -30.91
CA GLN A 787 -40.70 18.07 -31.04
C GLN A 787 -41.99 17.97 -30.20
N GLY A 788 -42.13 18.86 -29.21
CA GLY A 788 -43.39 19.10 -28.50
C GLY A 788 -43.48 18.75 -27.01
N MET A 789 -42.40 18.31 -26.36
CA MET A 789 -42.40 18.02 -24.90
C MET A 789 -41.07 18.40 -24.20
N ALA A 790 -40.77 19.68 -24.07
CA ALA A 790 -39.73 20.13 -23.13
C ALA A 790 -40.38 20.29 -21.74
N SER A 791 -40.42 19.23 -20.93
CA SER A 791 -40.96 19.27 -19.56
C SER A 791 -39.91 18.81 -18.54
N ALA A 792 -40.02 19.31 -17.31
CA ALA A 792 -39.20 18.87 -16.17
C ALA A 792 -39.18 17.34 -16.01
N GLU A 793 -40.27 16.66 -16.37
CA GLU A 793 -40.40 15.20 -16.29
C GLU A 793 -39.56 14.48 -17.36
N SER A 794 -39.56 14.97 -18.61
CA SER A 794 -38.71 14.41 -19.67
C SER A 794 -37.21 14.53 -19.38
N MET A 795 -36.83 15.63 -18.73
CA MET A 795 -35.45 15.89 -18.32
C MET A 795 -35.00 14.96 -17.18
N LEU A 796 -35.87 14.73 -16.18
CA LEU A 796 -35.58 13.80 -15.09
C LEU A 796 -35.43 12.36 -15.58
N ILE A 797 -36.29 11.92 -16.52
CA ILE A 797 -36.17 10.59 -17.15
C ILE A 797 -34.80 10.43 -17.84
N ARG A 798 -34.32 11.43 -18.57
CA ARG A 798 -33.02 11.34 -19.25
C ARG A 798 -31.84 11.34 -18.28
N LEU A 799 -31.93 12.10 -17.20
CA LEU A 799 -30.94 12.08 -16.12
C LEU A 799 -30.92 10.73 -15.37
N GLU A 800 -32.08 10.12 -15.18
CA GLU A 800 -32.25 8.76 -14.67
C GLU A 800 -31.59 7.72 -15.60
N GLU A 801 -31.80 7.85 -16.91
CA GLU A 801 -31.18 7.00 -17.93
C GLU A 801 -29.65 7.14 -17.95
N ASP A 802 -29.12 8.37 -17.86
CA ASP A 802 -27.68 8.63 -17.76
C ASP A 802 -27.09 8.00 -16.49
N TYR A 803 -27.74 8.19 -15.34
CA TYR A 803 -27.33 7.56 -14.08
C TYR A 803 -27.32 6.04 -14.18
N TYR A 804 -28.37 5.45 -14.76
CA TYR A 804 -28.46 4.01 -15.00
C TYR A 804 -27.32 3.52 -15.88
N LYS A 805 -27.00 4.23 -16.97
CA LYS A 805 -25.90 3.87 -17.86
C LYS A 805 -24.57 3.84 -17.11
N ILE A 806 -24.28 4.85 -16.28
CA ILE A 806 -23.03 4.89 -15.51
C ILE A 806 -23.01 3.78 -14.45
N GLN A 807 -24.15 3.43 -13.83
CA GLN A 807 -24.26 2.27 -12.94
C GLN A 807 -23.94 0.95 -13.64
N MET A 808 -24.45 0.78 -14.86
CA MET A 808 -24.14 -0.40 -15.66
C MET A 808 -22.68 -0.47 -16.08
N GLU A 809 -22.05 0.66 -16.40
CA GLU A 809 -20.62 0.74 -16.69
C GLU A 809 -19.77 0.32 -15.47
N CYS A 810 -20.10 0.81 -14.27
CA CYS A 810 -19.47 0.35 -13.02
C CYS A 810 -19.64 -1.15 -12.79
N TYR A 811 -20.85 -1.69 -13.01
CA TYR A 811 -21.10 -3.11 -12.84
C TYR A 811 -20.27 -3.96 -13.82
N ASP A 812 -20.24 -3.57 -15.10
CA ASP A 812 -19.46 -4.29 -16.12
C ASP A 812 -17.95 -4.25 -15.78
N GLN A 813 -17.44 -3.11 -15.26
CA GLN A 813 -16.07 -2.99 -14.75
C GLN A 813 -15.80 -3.92 -13.56
N GLN A 814 -16.74 -4.02 -12.60
CA GLN A 814 -16.62 -4.92 -11.45
C GLN A 814 -16.61 -6.39 -11.87
N GLN A 815 -17.48 -6.80 -12.80
CA GLN A 815 -17.49 -8.17 -13.32
C GLN A 815 -16.16 -8.53 -14.00
N GLU A 816 -15.60 -7.59 -14.78
CA GLU A 816 -14.30 -7.81 -15.42
C GLU A 816 -13.17 -7.98 -14.39
N ILE A 817 -13.19 -7.21 -13.29
CA ILE A 817 -12.25 -7.36 -12.17
C ILE A 817 -12.41 -8.75 -11.54
N ILE A 818 -13.64 -9.19 -11.25
CA ILE A 818 -13.93 -10.50 -10.66
C ILE A 818 -13.38 -11.62 -11.55
N ASP A 819 -13.66 -11.58 -12.85
CA ASP A 819 -13.18 -12.58 -13.82
C ASP A 819 -11.65 -12.62 -13.89
N CYS A 820 -11.01 -11.44 -13.85
CA CYS A 820 -9.56 -11.35 -13.84
C CYS A 820 -8.96 -11.92 -12.54
N VAL A 821 -9.54 -11.62 -11.38
CA VAL A 821 -9.09 -12.12 -10.07
C VAL A 821 -9.26 -13.64 -9.97
N ASN A 822 -10.38 -14.17 -10.44
CA ASN A 822 -10.64 -15.61 -10.47
C ASN A 822 -9.63 -16.33 -11.36
N THR A 823 -9.42 -15.84 -12.58
CA THR A 823 -8.42 -16.45 -13.47
C THR A 823 -7.01 -16.33 -12.91
N LEU A 824 -6.64 -15.17 -12.34
CA LEU A 824 -5.35 -14.97 -11.70
C LEU A 824 -5.15 -16.01 -10.59
N SER A 825 -6.16 -16.26 -9.77
CA SER A 825 -6.14 -17.26 -8.69
C SER A 825 -5.93 -18.69 -9.20
N GLU A 826 -6.33 -18.98 -10.44
CA GLU A 826 -6.14 -20.28 -11.09
C GLU A 826 -4.74 -20.45 -11.69
N ILE A 827 -4.19 -19.41 -12.34
CA ILE A 827 -2.96 -19.53 -13.12
C ILE A 827 -1.71 -19.07 -12.38
N ALA A 828 -1.84 -18.12 -11.45
CA ALA A 828 -0.70 -17.44 -10.84
C ALA A 828 -0.02 -18.30 -9.77
N LEU A 829 1.29 -18.06 -9.62
CA LEU A 829 2.06 -18.65 -8.53
C LEU A 829 1.65 -18.06 -7.17
N ASN A 830 1.51 -16.73 -7.11
CA ASN A 830 0.85 -16.04 -6.01
C ASN A 830 -0.56 -15.61 -6.44
N LYS A 831 -1.57 -16.08 -5.71
CA LYS A 831 -2.98 -15.80 -6.02
C LYS A 831 -3.39 -14.36 -5.69
N LYS A 832 -2.69 -13.71 -4.76
CA LYS A 832 -3.03 -12.34 -4.33
C LYS A 832 -2.66 -11.33 -5.42
N VAL A 833 -3.52 -10.33 -5.64
CA VAL A 833 -3.28 -9.24 -6.63
C VAL A 833 -2.16 -8.31 -6.17
N THR A 834 -2.08 -8.02 -4.88
CA THR A 834 -0.93 -7.34 -4.24
C THR A 834 -0.67 -7.94 -2.85
N SER A 835 0.20 -7.33 -2.05
CA SER A 835 0.47 -7.72 -0.65
C SER A 835 -0.77 -7.50 0.24
N SER A 836 -0.94 -8.23 1.36
CA SER A 836 -2.13 -8.04 2.22
C SER A 836 -2.12 -6.71 2.97
N ASN A 837 -3.31 -6.20 3.32
CA ASN A 837 -3.48 -4.92 3.98
C ASN A 837 -2.81 -4.86 5.36
N GLU A 838 -2.93 -5.91 6.18
CA GLU A 838 -2.28 -5.94 7.51
C GLU A 838 -0.75 -5.85 7.37
N TYR A 839 -0.23 -6.45 6.32
CA TYR A 839 1.19 -6.47 6.05
C TYR A 839 1.70 -5.14 5.46
N LEU A 840 0.89 -4.48 4.62
CA LEU A 840 1.14 -3.12 4.16
C LEU A 840 1.13 -2.12 5.33
N ASP A 841 0.24 -2.30 6.32
CA ASP A 841 0.21 -1.48 7.52
C ASP A 841 1.48 -1.63 8.35
N MET A 842 1.98 -2.86 8.50
CA MET A 842 3.27 -3.10 9.15
C MET A 842 4.43 -2.43 8.39
N LEU A 843 4.44 -2.50 7.05
CA LEU A 843 5.44 -1.81 6.23
C LEU A 843 5.38 -0.30 6.39
N ILE A 844 4.19 0.31 6.31
CA ILE A 844 4.00 1.75 6.51
C ILE A 844 4.53 2.17 7.89
N LYS A 845 4.15 1.43 8.94
CA LYS A 845 4.61 1.70 10.31
C LYS A 845 6.14 1.62 10.40
N THR A 846 6.74 0.55 9.90
CA THR A 846 8.19 0.37 9.95
C THR A 846 8.94 1.45 9.17
N GLU A 847 8.48 1.84 7.99
CA GLU A 847 9.12 2.92 7.22
C GLU A 847 9.03 4.28 7.94
N ILE A 848 7.91 4.58 8.61
CA ILE A 848 7.73 5.79 9.41
C ILE A 848 8.61 5.79 10.67
N GLU A 849 8.77 4.64 11.31
CA GLU A 849 9.61 4.48 12.50
C GLU A 849 11.10 4.56 12.16
N GLU A 850 11.53 3.91 11.08
CA GLU A 850 12.94 3.84 10.70
C GLU A 850 13.44 5.09 9.96
N LYS A 851 12.54 5.85 9.30
CA LYS A 851 12.83 7.10 8.57
C LYS A 851 14.04 7.02 7.63
N LYS A 852 14.28 5.84 7.04
CA LYS A 852 15.38 5.61 6.09
C LYS A 852 15.21 6.50 4.86
N GLN A 853 16.30 6.83 4.18
CA GLN A 853 16.25 7.63 2.95
C GLN A 853 15.18 7.13 1.97
N GLY A 854 14.33 8.05 1.47
CA GLY A 854 13.23 7.73 0.56
C GLY A 854 11.99 7.08 1.19
N TYR A 855 11.86 7.06 2.53
CA TYR A 855 10.72 6.45 3.22
C TYR A 855 9.36 7.05 2.83
N GLU A 856 9.28 8.36 2.58
CA GLU A 856 8.04 9.06 2.23
C GLU A 856 7.41 8.49 0.95
N ALA A 857 8.24 8.29 -0.09
CA ALA A 857 7.82 7.70 -1.36
C ALA A 857 7.36 6.22 -1.19
N ARG A 858 8.01 5.46 -0.29
CA ARG A 858 7.60 4.08 0.01
C ARG A 858 6.27 4.05 0.77
N VAL A 859 6.11 4.90 1.78
CA VAL A 859 4.87 5.03 2.56
C VAL A 859 3.69 5.37 1.67
N GLU A 860 3.84 6.35 0.78
CA GLU A 860 2.74 6.75 -0.10
C GLU A 860 2.35 5.61 -1.06
N GLY A 861 3.33 4.94 -1.69
CA GLY A 861 3.02 3.80 -2.55
C GLY A 861 2.40 2.61 -1.80
N TYR A 862 2.74 2.37 -0.53
CA TYR A 862 2.07 1.34 0.28
C TYR A 862 0.61 1.71 0.59
N LYS A 863 0.30 2.99 0.82
CA LYS A 863 -1.08 3.47 1.01
C LYS A 863 -1.92 3.30 -0.27
N GLU A 864 -1.35 3.59 -1.43
CA GLU A 864 -2.03 3.38 -2.72
C GLU A 864 -2.35 1.90 -2.97
N LEU A 865 -1.40 1.00 -2.68
CA LEU A 865 -1.61 -0.44 -2.76
C LEU A 865 -2.71 -0.90 -1.81
N LYS A 866 -2.74 -0.37 -0.58
CA LYS A 866 -3.77 -0.68 0.42
C LYS A 866 -5.17 -0.30 -0.07
N LYS A 867 -5.35 0.94 -0.54
CA LYS A 867 -6.63 1.41 -1.11
C LYS A 867 -7.08 0.53 -2.28
N THR A 868 -6.14 0.10 -3.12
CA THR A 868 -6.42 -0.78 -4.26
C THR A 868 -6.93 -2.15 -3.80
N ASN A 869 -6.33 -2.73 -2.75
CA ASN A 869 -6.77 -3.99 -2.18
C ASN A 869 -8.15 -3.89 -1.54
N GLU A 870 -8.42 -2.85 -0.77
CA GLU A 870 -9.72 -2.61 -0.15
C GLU A 870 -10.83 -2.61 -1.21
N MET A 871 -10.61 -1.91 -2.33
CA MET A 871 -11.55 -1.94 -3.46
C MET A 871 -11.73 -3.33 -4.06
N ILE A 872 -10.66 -4.12 -4.21
CA ILE A 872 -10.76 -5.50 -4.73
C ILE A 872 -11.55 -6.36 -3.75
N GLU A 873 -11.25 -6.29 -2.45
CA GLU A 873 -11.91 -7.06 -1.40
C GLU A 873 -13.41 -6.74 -1.35
N ASP A 874 -13.77 -5.46 -1.42
CA ASP A 874 -15.16 -5.00 -1.48
C ASP A 874 -15.90 -5.54 -2.71
N ILE A 875 -15.27 -5.44 -3.90
CA ILE A 875 -15.85 -5.98 -5.14
C ILE A 875 -16.06 -7.49 -5.03
N MET A 876 -15.05 -8.22 -4.53
CA MET A 876 -15.10 -9.67 -4.40
C MET A 876 -16.12 -10.11 -3.35
N LYS A 877 -16.26 -9.41 -2.22
CA LYS A 877 -17.26 -9.69 -1.18
C LYS A 877 -18.68 -9.51 -1.73
N ASN A 878 -18.91 -8.44 -2.47
CA ASN A 878 -20.21 -8.11 -3.08
C ASN A 878 -20.56 -8.98 -4.30
N SER A 879 -19.60 -9.72 -4.86
CA SER A 879 -19.82 -10.63 -5.99
C SER A 879 -20.63 -11.89 -5.66
N THR A 880 -20.77 -12.23 -4.38
CA THR A 880 -21.50 -13.43 -3.91
C THR A 880 -23.01 -13.33 -4.14
N THR A 881 -23.54 -12.12 -4.27
CA THR A 881 -24.91 -11.86 -4.74
C THR A 881 -24.86 -11.58 -6.24
N LYS A 882 -24.97 -12.64 -7.05
CA LYS A 882 -24.94 -12.53 -8.52
C LYS A 882 -26.23 -11.87 -9.03
N LYS A 883 -26.35 -10.56 -8.86
CA LYS A 883 -27.54 -9.81 -9.29
C LYS A 883 -27.60 -9.74 -10.80
N SER A 884 -28.78 -10.01 -11.36
CA SER A 884 -29.04 -9.83 -12.79
C SER A 884 -29.02 -8.34 -13.16
N LYS A 885 -28.79 -8.01 -14.44
CA LYS A 885 -28.83 -6.61 -14.90
C LYS A 885 -30.21 -6.00 -14.64
N GLU A 886 -31.26 -6.83 -14.67
CA GLU A 886 -32.63 -6.47 -14.34
C GLU A 886 -32.82 -6.14 -12.85
N GLU A 887 -32.21 -6.91 -11.94
CA GLU A 887 -32.27 -6.65 -10.49
C GLU A 887 -31.54 -5.37 -10.11
N ILE A 888 -30.40 -5.08 -10.74
CA ILE A 888 -29.67 -3.83 -10.54
C ILE A 888 -30.52 -2.64 -11.02
N ASN A 889 -31.19 -2.80 -12.16
CA ASN A 889 -32.11 -1.78 -12.68
C ASN A 889 -33.29 -1.54 -11.73
N ALA A 890 -33.88 -2.61 -11.19
CA ALA A 890 -34.98 -2.51 -10.23
C ALA A 890 -34.53 -1.81 -8.93
N GLU A 891 -33.35 -2.14 -8.41
CA GLU A 891 -32.78 -1.55 -7.19
C GLU A 891 -32.43 -0.06 -7.39
N VAL A 892 -31.85 0.29 -8.54
CA VAL A 892 -31.59 1.69 -8.90
C VAL A 892 -32.89 2.49 -8.95
N LYS A 893 -33.92 1.98 -9.66
CA LYS A 893 -35.24 2.62 -9.72
C LYS A 893 -35.88 2.77 -8.35
N ARG A 894 -35.69 1.78 -7.46
CA ARG A 894 -36.18 1.84 -6.07
C ARG A 894 -35.48 2.95 -5.28
N ARG A 895 -34.15 3.01 -5.31
CA ARG A 895 -33.36 4.04 -4.61
C ARG A 895 -33.66 5.46 -5.08
N MET A 896 -33.87 5.65 -6.39
CA MET A 896 -34.23 6.95 -6.93
C MET A 896 -35.62 7.40 -6.47
N LYS A 897 -36.61 6.49 -6.45
CA LYS A 897 -37.95 6.77 -5.88
C LYS A 897 -37.90 7.06 -4.37
N GLU A 898 -37.00 6.42 -3.65
CA GLU A 898 -36.79 6.68 -2.21
C GLU A 898 -36.15 8.05 -1.96
N GLU A 899 -35.16 8.45 -2.74
CA GLU A 899 -34.61 9.81 -2.67
C GLU A 899 -35.62 10.88 -3.09
N GLU A 900 -36.45 10.61 -4.09
CA GLU A 900 -37.55 11.48 -4.51
C GLU A 900 -38.55 11.69 -3.35
N LYS A 901 -38.92 10.61 -2.65
CA LYS A 901 -39.77 10.66 -1.44
C LYS A 901 -39.10 11.41 -0.30
N LYS A 902 -37.83 11.12 0.02
CA LYS A 902 -37.08 11.82 1.10
C LYS A 902 -36.99 13.33 0.83
N THR A 903 -36.74 13.73 -0.41
CA THR A 903 -36.66 15.14 -0.80
C THR A 903 -38.02 15.81 -0.70
N ARG A 904 -39.10 15.17 -1.17
CA ARG A 904 -40.49 15.65 -1.00
C ARG A 904 -40.88 15.83 0.47
N VAL A 905 -40.52 14.88 1.34
CA VAL A 905 -40.82 14.92 2.78
C VAL A 905 -40.02 16.03 3.48
N LYS A 906 -38.74 16.21 3.13
CA LYS A 906 -37.89 17.27 3.70
C LYS A 906 -38.38 18.67 3.28
N THR A 907 -38.80 18.85 2.04
CA THR A 907 -39.41 20.11 1.56
C THR A 907 -40.78 20.37 2.21
N MET A 908 -41.62 19.35 2.40
CA MET A 908 -42.90 19.52 3.12
C MET A 908 -42.72 19.85 4.61
N ARG A 909 -41.73 19.27 5.31
CA ARG A 909 -41.41 19.65 6.70
C ARG A 909 -40.92 21.10 6.82
N LEU A 910 -40.12 21.59 5.86
CA LEU A 910 -39.69 23.00 5.79
C LEU A 910 -40.84 23.98 5.51
N LEU A 911 -41.86 23.55 4.75
CA LEU A 911 -43.06 24.35 4.48
C LEU A 911 -44.04 24.37 5.65
N LEU A 912 -44.17 23.25 6.38
CA LEU A 912 -45.05 23.13 7.54
C LEU A 912 -44.44 23.73 8.83
N GLY A 913 -43.12 23.90 8.87
CA GLY A 913 -42.41 24.56 9.98
C GLY A 913 -42.52 26.09 10.02
N LYS A 914 -43.22 26.72 9.07
CA LYS A 914 -43.54 28.17 9.07
C LYS A 914 -45.00 28.49 9.43
N THR A 915 -45.74 27.51 9.92
CA THR A 915 -47.04 27.73 10.55
C THR A 915 -47.10 26.99 11.88
N LYS A 916 -46.50 27.60 12.89
CA LYS A 916 -47.01 27.60 14.26
C LYS A 916 -46.59 28.88 14.96
#